data_AF-A0A942PET2-F1
#
_entry.id   AF-A0A942PET2-F1
#
_cell.length_a   1.000
_cell.length_b   1.000
_cell.length_c   1.000
_cell.angle_alpha   90.00
_cell.angle_beta   90.00
_cell.angle_gamma   90.00
#
_symmetry.space_group_name_H-M   'P 1'
#
loop_
_entity.id
_entity.type
_entity.pdbx_description
1 polymer ?
#
loop_
_entity_poly.entity_id
_entity_poly.type
_entity_poly.pdbx_seq_one_letter_code
_entity_poly.pdbx_strand_id
1 'polypeptide(L)'
;DNAQENFELAKTIYGWIGKKQVRALFISRFISNEQSSASFKNYDFNERINLNEDFQDDNILKKKIEGIIQSRINYLKSKHPQSKWIVKDINQVYVNCELNFLKLSIILYFWETNYQGFLLEQIGNDELYNSFYDHHQLENHNDQTVFKYASLFKYDYPFHLANLDDKGTTQLIEKGIILKRRFYNHYFFPHIEYANLLAKAISYKRQYTEDREAEAIVQYIKERKPKNIHVLINNLGSRGKREIINQIISSPDCSSFLHQHYHDSSVKPVEIKMLFIFLNEFRNDLSKPIIEEFLQNYLSGKQQSVFNLFEKDGYEAFQNLSQCVSSYGLDTKQLSQFYLPKNSEIPKRAIGKTFFEITELLTSQVRDPKFTNSLVNSFLFPEWKELFENQPAFSLKAEGLNNLRKNVLSRQLAVDLYNELDITYSFNQLMTAEIDVVGKALSDLSEFDAIDYKSKPKQILKLLFDNGSLSDMVKCGLSKYAIGIAHLSKINIEIVETLFPTEQEFAFLFRNASANDFAQRIPLFVKHFPSKKELLVELMRKSIADTNFLSSANNDLNGLTKLIELLRNPEYGFSKGELKKLEELANKKVSKDESLVHLSDAVHKQKGKISADEIYNLISPERIFNELLDDKISIKHLESILIQNIKKVSPKIAYNIYTNISIDALAKASIAANSAAPVSFEQLTKVFMLLHNLERTHFDKDDISNSFTAKLILHLLNNHYNDFMYKAKRANLYDFITGYTRLFDIDKGLTERKFSRLLNLKSQSVDTAEITLSNFSQAIRRLAALKGDGQINYKSLAATILQNAKQNLIKNAEHIDIGKISTGLQELSVEFKDYSETLFHDLRFIILEKGKREAKRPDFINRIIPELMSAASKDIEIITELKSYVKSD
;
A
#
# COMPACT_ATOMS: atom_id res chain seq x y z
N ASP A 1 -14.82 23.32 -10.10
CA ASP A 1 -14.14 22.31 -9.26
C ASP A 1 -12.64 22.19 -9.49
N ASN A 2 -12.09 22.20 -10.71
CA ASN A 2 -10.62 22.28 -10.91
C ASN A 2 -10.06 23.70 -11.13
N ALA A 3 -10.52 24.69 -10.36
CA ALA A 3 -9.95 26.04 -10.43
C ALA A 3 -8.51 26.09 -9.89
N GLN A 4 -8.12 25.15 -9.03
CA GLN A 4 -6.75 25.02 -8.53
C GLN A 4 -5.76 24.49 -9.58
N GLU A 5 -6.20 23.70 -10.56
CA GLU A 5 -5.29 23.04 -11.51
C GLU A 5 -4.98 23.86 -12.78
N ASN A 6 -5.67 24.98 -13.03
CA ASN A 6 -5.44 25.79 -14.23
C ASN A 6 -5.66 27.30 -13.97
N PHE A 7 -4.79 27.88 -13.15
CA PHE A 7 -4.78 29.31 -12.80
C PHE A 7 -4.77 30.23 -14.03
N GLU A 8 -4.03 29.90 -15.08
CA GLU A 8 -3.99 30.70 -16.32
C GLU A 8 -5.29 30.66 -17.12
N LEU A 9 -6.06 29.57 -17.05
CA LEU A 9 -7.39 29.52 -17.64
C LEU A 9 -8.36 30.40 -16.87
N ALA A 10 -8.31 30.36 -15.53
CA ALA A 10 -9.11 31.26 -14.69
C ALA A 10 -8.78 32.73 -14.99
N LYS A 11 -7.49 33.08 -15.09
CA LYS A 11 -7.01 34.42 -15.43
C LYS A 11 -7.46 34.88 -16.83
N THR A 12 -7.45 33.97 -17.80
CA THR A 12 -7.93 34.22 -19.17
C THR A 12 -9.44 34.42 -19.20
N ILE A 13 -10.21 33.61 -18.47
CA ILE A 13 -11.67 33.75 -18.32
C ILE A 13 -12.00 35.09 -17.61
N TYR A 14 -11.29 35.43 -16.53
CA TYR A 14 -11.45 36.73 -15.85
C TYR A 14 -11.02 37.92 -16.71
N GLY A 15 -10.11 37.72 -17.66
CA GLY A 15 -9.71 38.73 -18.65
C GLY A 15 -10.71 38.92 -19.79
N TRP A 16 -11.47 37.89 -20.15
CA TRP A 16 -12.49 37.92 -21.22
C TRP A 16 -13.85 38.44 -20.74
N ILE A 17 -14.11 38.34 -19.43
CA ILE A 17 -15.37 38.71 -18.80
C ILE A 17 -15.27 40.14 -18.29
N GLY A 18 -16.04 41.07 -18.87
CA GLY A 18 -16.00 42.49 -18.47
C GLY A 18 -16.29 42.68 -16.97
N LYS A 19 -15.73 43.73 -16.34
CA LYS A 19 -15.88 44.02 -14.89
C LYS A 19 -17.30 43.92 -14.32
N LYS A 20 -18.36 44.07 -15.14
CA LYS A 20 -19.77 43.90 -14.75
C LYS A 20 -20.21 42.43 -14.61
N GLN A 21 -19.65 41.52 -15.39
CA GLN A 21 -19.97 40.08 -15.38
C GLN A 21 -19.18 39.31 -14.31
N VAL A 22 -18.04 39.85 -13.85
CA VAL A 22 -17.31 39.34 -12.67
C VAL A 22 -18.22 39.30 -11.44
N ARG A 23 -19.18 40.22 -11.29
CA ARG A 23 -20.18 40.22 -10.20
C ARG A 23 -21.01 38.93 -10.10
N ALA A 24 -21.12 38.16 -11.18
CA ALA A 24 -21.92 36.93 -11.24
C ALA A 24 -21.11 35.65 -10.94
N LEU A 25 -19.79 35.74 -10.76
CA LEU A 25 -18.88 34.58 -10.72
C LEU A 25 -18.19 34.42 -9.35
N PHE A 26 -18.96 34.08 -8.30
CA PHE A 26 -18.42 33.80 -6.94
C PHE A 26 -19.33 32.78 -6.22
N ILE A 27 -18.89 31.73 -5.53
CA ILE A 27 -17.61 31.28 -4.94
C ILE A 27 -17.62 29.73 -5.03
N SER A 28 -16.57 29.07 -5.51
CA SER A 28 -16.45 27.61 -5.33
C SER A 28 -16.05 27.30 -3.89
N ARG A 29 -16.53 26.18 -3.35
CA ARG A 29 -16.30 25.68 -1.97
C ARG A 29 -14.82 25.61 -1.50
N PHE A 30 -13.81 25.91 -2.33
CA PHE A 30 -12.40 25.57 -2.10
C PHE A 30 -11.35 26.64 -2.45
N ILE A 31 -11.67 27.95 -2.48
CA ILE A 31 -10.63 28.97 -2.69
C ILE A 31 -10.00 29.36 -1.35
N SER A 32 -8.74 28.98 -1.12
CA SER A 32 -7.94 29.47 0.01
C SER A 32 -7.51 30.93 -0.22
N ASN A 33 -7.50 31.71 0.86
CA ASN A 33 -7.32 33.17 0.85
C ASN A 33 -5.96 33.66 0.31
N GLU A 34 -4.96 32.81 0.10
CA GLU A 34 -3.60 33.28 -0.23
C GLU A 34 -3.43 33.66 -1.72
N GLN A 35 -4.30 33.22 -2.64
CA GLN A 35 -4.09 33.42 -4.08
C GLN A 35 -5.01 34.45 -4.76
N SER A 36 -5.90 35.15 -4.02
CA SER A 36 -6.90 36.09 -4.58
C SER A 36 -6.57 37.59 -4.34
N SER A 37 -5.39 37.90 -3.80
CA SER A 37 -5.10 39.17 -3.12
C SER A 37 -4.89 40.41 -4.01
N ALA A 38 -4.88 40.30 -5.35
CA ALA A 38 -4.61 41.44 -6.22
C ALA A 38 -5.86 42.11 -6.84
N SER A 39 -6.99 41.39 -6.98
CA SER A 39 -8.15 41.89 -7.75
C SER A 39 -9.42 42.09 -6.91
N PHE A 40 -9.49 41.51 -5.70
CA PHE A 40 -10.68 41.51 -4.85
C PHE A 40 -10.63 42.45 -3.65
N LYS A 41 -9.50 43.15 -3.41
CA LYS A 41 -9.29 44.00 -2.22
C LYS A 41 -10.30 45.13 -2.01
N ASN A 42 -11.14 45.45 -3.00
CA ASN A 42 -12.13 46.52 -2.88
C ASN A 42 -13.58 46.02 -2.68
N TYR A 43 -13.84 44.71 -2.67
CA TYR A 43 -15.20 44.19 -2.60
C TYR A 43 -15.34 42.93 -1.72
N ASP A 44 -16.07 43.10 -0.61
CA ASP A 44 -16.98 42.13 0.03
C ASP A 44 -16.52 41.08 1.07
N PHE A 45 -15.30 41.08 1.62
CA PHE A 45 -14.99 40.18 2.75
C PHE A 45 -14.20 40.86 3.86
N ASN A 46 -14.72 40.84 5.09
CA ASN A 46 -13.95 41.17 6.29
C ASN A 46 -12.89 40.07 6.51
N GLU A 47 -11.61 40.42 6.38
CA GLU A 47 -10.41 39.57 6.44
C GLU A 47 -10.18 38.82 7.77
N ARG A 48 -11.16 38.70 8.66
CA ARG A 48 -10.98 38.13 10.01
C ARG A 48 -11.57 36.73 10.23
N ILE A 49 -12.19 36.11 9.23
CA ILE A 49 -12.76 34.77 9.39
C ILE A 49 -11.87 33.75 8.67
N ASN A 50 -11.24 32.89 9.47
CA ASN A 50 -10.37 31.81 9.00
C ASN A 50 -11.22 30.77 8.24
N LEU A 51 -10.95 30.55 6.95
CA LEU A 51 -11.72 29.65 6.09
C LEU A 51 -11.26 28.18 6.18
N ASN A 52 -10.28 27.88 7.04
CA ASN A 52 -9.66 26.55 7.17
C ASN A 52 -10.33 25.62 8.20
N GLU A 53 -11.42 26.03 8.86
CA GLU A 53 -12.19 25.12 9.73
C GLU A 53 -13.22 24.33 8.92
N ASP A 54 -13.20 23.01 9.10
CA ASP A 54 -13.98 22.02 8.35
C ASP A 54 -15.47 22.39 8.24
N PHE A 55 -16.00 22.29 7.02
CA PHE A 55 -17.35 22.68 6.60
C PHE A 55 -18.47 21.74 7.10
N GLN A 56 -18.30 21.06 8.24
CA GLN A 56 -19.29 20.11 8.76
C GLN A 56 -20.22 20.69 9.84
N ASP A 57 -20.04 21.95 10.26
CA ASP A 57 -20.88 22.60 11.27
C ASP A 57 -21.70 23.76 10.68
N ASP A 58 -23.03 23.60 10.68
CA ASP A 58 -24.01 24.60 10.24
C ASP A 58 -23.87 25.94 11.00
N ASN A 59 -23.37 25.93 12.23
CA ASN A 59 -23.16 27.14 13.01
C ASN A 59 -22.03 28.00 12.46
N ILE A 60 -20.96 27.37 11.94
CA ILE A 60 -19.84 28.06 11.30
C ILE A 60 -20.29 28.68 9.97
N LEU A 61 -21.11 27.96 9.19
CA LEU A 61 -21.70 28.46 7.94
C LEU A 61 -22.60 29.67 8.17
N LYS A 62 -23.50 29.62 9.17
CA LYS A 62 -24.39 30.73 9.54
C LYS A 62 -23.63 32.02 9.88
N LYS A 63 -22.57 31.94 10.69
CA LYS A 63 -21.70 33.08 11.02
C LYS A 63 -21.04 33.69 9.78
N LYS A 64 -20.61 32.86 8.82
CA LYS A 64 -20.03 33.34 7.56
C LYS A 64 -21.07 34.07 6.71
N ILE A 65 -22.28 33.53 6.59
CA ILE A 65 -23.40 34.17 5.87
C ILE A 65 -23.71 35.55 6.45
N GLU A 66 -23.82 35.66 7.78
CA GLU A 66 -24.03 36.94 8.46
C GLU A 66 -22.94 37.96 8.14
N GLY A 67 -21.67 37.55 8.17
CA GLY A 67 -20.53 38.40 7.84
C GLY A 67 -20.57 38.95 6.40
N ILE A 68 -20.98 38.12 5.44
CA ILE A 68 -21.15 38.51 4.03
C ILE A 68 -22.29 39.53 3.90
N ILE A 69 -23.43 39.25 4.53
CA ILE A 69 -24.61 40.14 4.52
C ILE A 69 -24.26 41.50 5.13
N GLN A 70 -23.59 41.51 6.28
CA GLN A 70 -23.21 42.75 6.95
C GLN A 70 -22.26 43.60 6.10
N SER A 71 -21.29 42.95 5.45
CA SER A 71 -20.35 43.62 4.54
C SER A 71 -21.10 44.23 3.35
N ARG A 72 -22.03 43.49 2.75
CA ARG A 72 -22.88 43.98 1.66
C ARG A 72 -23.76 45.14 2.09
N ILE A 73 -24.39 45.09 3.27
CA ILE A 73 -25.20 46.20 3.80
C ILE A 73 -24.36 47.47 3.95
N ASN A 74 -23.13 47.36 4.46
CA ASN A 74 -22.22 48.50 4.61
C ASN A 74 -21.89 49.13 3.24
N TYR A 75 -21.61 48.29 2.24
CA TYR A 75 -21.42 48.73 0.86
C TYR A 75 -22.66 49.40 0.27
N LEU A 76 -23.84 48.79 0.42
CA LEU A 76 -25.08 49.32 -0.16
C LEU A 76 -25.51 50.63 0.50
N LYS A 77 -25.28 50.81 1.80
CA LYS A 77 -25.50 52.09 2.50
C LYS A 77 -24.59 53.21 2.00
N SER A 78 -23.35 52.91 1.61
CA SER A 78 -22.44 53.93 1.08
C SER A 78 -22.78 54.31 -0.37
N LYS A 79 -23.20 53.33 -1.18
CA LYS A 79 -23.48 53.53 -2.61
C LYS A 79 -24.91 53.97 -2.92
N HIS A 80 -25.88 53.52 -2.13
CA HIS A 80 -27.30 53.82 -2.28
C HIS A 80 -27.87 54.30 -0.91
N PRO A 81 -27.42 55.47 -0.41
CA PRO A 81 -27.78 55.94 0.93
C PRO A 81 -29.27 56.27 1.10
N GLN A 82 -29.98 56.50 -0.01
CA GLN A 82 -31.41 56.80 -0.02
C GLN A 82 -32.30 55.55 0.21
N SER A 83 -31.73 54.34 0.13
CA SER A 83 -32.46 53.08 0.25
C SER A 83 -32.22 52.44 1.62
N LYS A 84 -33.26 51.80 2.19
CA LYS A 84 -33.17 51.09 3.47
C LYS A 84 -32.66 49.67 3.26
N TRP A 85 -31.40 49.43 3.62
CA TRP A 85 -30.75 48.11 3.59
C TRP A 85 -30.76 47.48 4.98
N ILE A 86 -31.83 46.75 5.29
CA ILE A 86 -32.11 46.19 6.62
C ILE A 86 -32.44 44.70 6.48
N VAL A 87 -31.95 43.90 7.43
CA VAL A 87 -32.35 42.50 7.65
C VAL A 87 -32.96 42.43 9.04
N LYS A 88 -34.20 41.97 9.17
CA LYS A 88 -34.85 41.80 10.49
C LYS A 88 -34.89 40.35 10.93
N ASP A 89 -35.05 39.42 10.00
CA ASP A 89 -35.07 37.99 10.27
C ASP A 89 -33.96 37.25 9.51
N ILE A 90 -32.84 37.03 10.20
CA ILE A 90 -31.70 36.30 9.64
C ILE A 90 -32.01 34.80 9.43
N ASN A 91 -32.92 34.22 10.21
CA ASN A 91 -33.28 32.81 10.06
C ASN A 91 -34.03 32.59 8.75
N GLN A 92 -34.92 33.49 8.39
CA GLN A 92 -35.60 33.45 7.10
C GLN A 92 -34.61 33.61 5.94
N VAL A 93 -33.53 34.40 6.10
CA VAL A 93 -32.46 34.47 5.09
C VAL A 93 -31.74 33.14 4.94
N TYR A 94 -31.46 32.40 6.03
CA TYR A 94 -30.88 31.06 5.94
C TYR A 94 -31.78 30.08 5.20
N VAL A 95 -33.09 30.15 5.44
CA VAL A 95 -34.08 29.35 4.72
C VAL A 95 -34.07 29.72 3.23
N ASN A 96 -34.14 31.01 2.91
CA ASN A 96 -34.17 31.48 1.53
C ASN A 96 -32.90 31.12 0.76
N CYS A 97 -31.72 31.20 1.39
CA CYS A 97 -30.45 30.88 0.75
C CYS A 97 -30.07 29.38 0.84
N GLU A 98 -30.82 28.55 1.57
CA GLU A 98 -30.53 27.11 1.77
C GLU A 98 -29.09 26.87 2.30
N LEU A 99 -28.57 27.79 3.13
CA LEU A 99 -27.17 27.83 3.58
C LEU A 99 -26.13 27.76 2.44
N ASN A 100 -26.51 28.22 1.25
CA ASN A 100 -25.70 28.13 0.04
C ASN A 100 -25.13 29.50 -0.34
N PHE A 101 -23.79 29.63 -0.41
CA PHE A 101 -23.13 30.90 -0.73
C PHE A 101 -23.40 31.41 -2.15
N LEU A 102 -23.60 30.52 -3.12
CA LEU A 102 -23.96 30.92 -4.49
C LEU A 102 -25.40 31.46 -4.52
N LYS A 103 -26.33 30.80 -3.84
CA LYS A 103 -27.70 31.28 -3.73
C LYS A 103 -27.76 32.62 -2.98
N LEU A 104 -27.00 32.76 -1.89
CA LEU A 104 -26.85 34.01 -1.14
C LEU A 104 -26.29 35.14 -2.02
N SER A 105 -25.23 34.89 -2.79
CA SER A 105 -24.62 35.93 -3.63
C SER A 105 -25.59 36.44 -4.69
N ILE A 106 -26.38 35.53 -5.27
CA ILE A 106 -27.44 35.86 -6.23
C ILE A 106 -28.55 36.68 -5.57
N ILE A 107 -29.04 36.27 -4.39
CA ILE A 107 -30.05 37.03 -3.63
C ILE A 107 -29.55 38.44 -3.32
N LEU A 108 -28.29 38.59 -2.86
CA LEU A 108 -27.69 39.90 -2.55
C LEU A 108 -27.54 40.78 -3.80
N TYR A 109 -27.17 40.20 -4.94
CA TYR A 109 -27.10 40.91 -6.21
C TYR A 109 -28.49 41.41 -6.65
N PHE A 110 -29.52 40.58 -6.51
CA PHE A 110 -30.90 40.98 -6.82
C PHE A 110 -31.44 42.03 -5.85
N TRP A 111 -31.07 41.93 -4.57
CA TRP A 111 -31.40 42.96 -3.58
C TRP A 111 -30.84 44.33 -3.98
N GLU A 112 -29.57 44.36 -4.43
CA GLU A 112 -28.92 45.59 -4.92
C GLU A 112 -29.60 46.17 -6.18
N THR A 113 -29.97 45.31 -7.12
CA THR A 113 -30.33 45.71 -8.49
C THR A 113 -31.83 45.94 -8.70
N ASN A 114 -32.69 45.12 -8.10
CA ASN A 114 -34.11 45.06 -8.43
C ASN A 114 -35.05 45.39 -7.27
N TYR A 115 -34.55 45.41 -6.02
CA TYR A 115 -35.39 45.52 -4.82
C TYR A 115 -34.87 46.57 -3.81
N GLN A 116 -34.53 47.76 -4.32
CA GLN A 116 -34.09 48.89 -3.49
C GLN A 116 -35.20 49.32 -2.52
N GLY A 117 -35.06 48.96 -1.23
CA GLY A 117 -36.01 49.31 -0.17
C GLY A 117 -36.83 48.15 0.42
N PHE A 118 -36.70 46.93 -0.10
CA PHE A 118 -37.23 45.72 0.53
C PHE A 118 -36.26 45.15 1.58
N LEU A 119 -36.77 44.33 2.49
CA LEU A 119 -35.92 43.58 3.43
C LEU A 119 -35.34 42.34 2.74
N LEU A 120 -34.11 41.94 3.07
CA LEU A 120 -33.43 40.80 2.41
C LEU A 120 -34.21 39.49 2.56
N GLU A 121 -34.81 39.27 3.74
CA GLU A 121 -35.63 38.10 4.05
C GLU A 121 -36.93 38.02 3.22
N GLN A 122 -37.35 39.12 2.59
CA GLN A 122 -38.55 39.16 1.75
C GLN A 122 -38.28 38.70 0.32
N ILE A 123 -37.02 38.50 -0.09
CA ILE A 123 -36.70 37.96 -1.41
C ILE A 123 -36.92 36.46 -1.35
N GLY A 124 -38.09 36.02 -1.82
CA GLY A 124 -38.49 34.63 -1.90
C GLY A 124 -37.87 33.89 -3.07
N ASN A 125 -38.08 32.57 -3.10
CA ASN A 125 -37.63 31.71 -4.19
C ASN A 125 -38.30 32.08 -5.52
N ASP A 126 -39.55 32.51 -5.49
CA ASP A 126 -40.35 32.80 -6.69
C ASP A 126 -39.86 34.05 -7.44
N GLU A 127 -39.58 35.14 -6.71
CA GLU A 127 -38.98 36.34 -7.31
C GLU A 127 -37.58 36.08 -7.82
N LEU A 128 -36.80 35.28 -7.08
CA LEU A 128 -35.45 34.86 -7.44
C LEU A 128 -35.45 34.08 -8.75
N TYR A 129 -36.35 33.11 -8.90
CA TYR A 129 -36.47 32.26 -10.10
C TYR A 129 -36.89 33.05 -11.33
N ASN A 130 -37.90 33.91 -11.22
CA ASN A 130 -38.29 34.81 -12.31
C ASN A 130 -37.13 35.69 -12.75
N SER A 131 -36.48 36.37 -11.80
CA SER A 131 -35.40 37.30 -12.12
C SER A 131 -34.17 36.58 -12.70
N PHE A 132 -33.87 35.37 -12.22
CA PHE A 132 -32.78 34.55 -12.74
C PHE A 132 -33.06 34.04 -14.16
N TYR A 133 -34.31 33.66 -14.46
CA TYR A 133 -34.76 33.28 -15.79
C TYR A 133 -34.62 34.44 -16.79
N ASP A 134 -35.10 35.63 -16.40
CA ASP A 134 -35.07 36.84 -17.23
C ASP A 134 -33.63 37.35 -17.44
N HIS A 135 -32.79 37.32 -16.40
CA HIS A 135 -31.39 37.75 -16.48
C HIS A 135 -30.58 36.96 -17.51
N HIS A 136 -30.81 35.65 -17.59
CA HIS A 136 -30.16 34.79 -18.58
C HIS A 136 -30.85 34.82 -19.95
N GLN A 137 -31.95 35.56 -20.08
CA GLN A 137 -32.78 35.67 -21.30
C GLN A 137 -33.18 34.29 -21.81
N LEU A 138 -33.56 33.36 -20.92
CA LEU A 138 -33.79 31.96 -21.27
C LEU A 138 -34.93 31.78 -22.30
N GLU A 139 -35.89 32.71 -22.34
CA GLU A 139 -36.95 32.74 -23.37
C GLU A 139 -36.41 32.91 -24.81
N ASN A 140 -35.28 33.59 -24.96
CA ASN A 140 -34.63 33.80 -26.27
C ASN A 140 -33.73 32.63 -26.68
N HIS A 141 -33.61 31.61 -25.82
CA HIS A 141 -32.82 30.41 -26.04
C HIS A 141 -33.72 29.17 -26.03
N ASN A 142 -33.18 28.03 -26.42
CA ASN A 142 -33.87 26.75 -26.24
C ASN A 142 -33.83 26.36 -24.75
N ASP A 143 -34.71 26.96 -23.95
CA ASP A 143 -34.84 26.72 -22.51
C ASP A 143 -35.12 25.25 -22.18
N GLN A 144 -35.81 24.51 -23.04
CA GLN A 144 -35.99 23.05 -22.91
C GLN A 144 -34.65 22.31 -22.96
N THR A 145 -33.72 22.74 -23.81
CA THR A 145 -32.38 22.17 -23.92
C THR A 145 -31.55 22.49 -22.68
N VAL A 146 -31.62 23.74 -22.20
CA VAL A 146 -30.97 24.15 -20.94
C VAL A 146 -31.52 23.34 -19.78
N PHE A 147 -32.85 23.19 -19.69
CA PHE A 147 -33.53 22.43 -18.65
C PHE A 147 -33.08 20.96 -18.64
N LYS A 148 -33.06 20.31 -19.80
CA LYS A 148 -32.62 18.90 -19.94
C LYS A 148 -31.21 18.68 -19.41
N TYR A 149 -30.25 19.50 -19.82
CA TYR A 149 -28.86 19.34 -19.39
C TYR A 149 -28.64 19.79 -17.95
N ALA A 150 -29.33 20.84 -17.49
CA ALA A 150 -29.26 21.29 -16.11
C ALA A 150 -29.80 20.23 -15.14
N SER A 151 -30.86 19.52 -15.55
CA SER A 151 -31.46 18.41 -14.80
C SER A 151 -30.51 17.23 -14.64
N LEU A 152 -29.54 17.04 -15.56
CA LEU A 152 -28.47 16.05 -15.40
C LEU A 152 -27.35 16.59 -14.49
N PHE A 153 -26.85 17.79 -14.79
CA PHE A 153 -25.64 18.30 -14.15
C PHE A 153 -25.85 18.70 -12.68
N LYS A 154 -27.08 19.04 -12.27
CA LYS A 154 -27.38 19.26 -10.86
C LYS A 154 -27.16 17.99 -10.01
N TYR A 155 -27.16 16.81 -10.63
CA TYR A 155 -26.77 15.53 -10.03
C TYR A 155 -25.32 15.14 -10.31
N ASP A 156 -24.46 16.13 -10.57
CA ASP A 156 -23.03 15.95 -10.87
C ASP A 156 -22.76 14.99 -12.05
N TYR A 157 -23.61 15.04 -13.06
CA TYR A 157 -23.48 14.21 -14.25
C TYR A 157 -23.06 15.05 -15.47
N PRO A 158 -21.83 14.89 -16.00
CA PRO A 158 -21.39 15.57 -17.22
C PRO A 158 -22.15 15.01 -18.43
N PHE A 159 -22.46 15.89 -19.40
CA PHE A 159 -23.37 15.55 -20.50
C PHE A 159 -22.79 15.83 -21.90
N HIS A 160 -23.42 15.25 -22.91
CA HIS A 160 -23.14 15.50 -24.32
C HIS A 160 -24.29 16.27 -24.99
N LEU A 161 -24.00 17.45 -25.54
CA LEU A 161 -24.96 18.26 -26.29
C LEU A 161 -25.37 17.57 -27.60
N ALA A 162 -26.68 17.51 -27.89
CA ALA A 162 -27.27 17.08 -29.15
C ALA A 162 -27.08 18.17 -30.22
N ASN A 163 -26.73 17.77 -31.45
CA ASN A 163 -26.53 18.64 -32.63
C ASN A 163 -25.76 19.95 -32.35
N LEU A 164 -24.43 19.90 -32.48
CA LEU A 164 -23.54 21.06 -32.33
C LEU A 164 -23.77 22.15 -33.40
N ASP A 165 -24.41 21.79 -34.51
CA ASP A 165 -24.73 22.70 -35.62
C ASP A 165 -25.98 23.57 -35.35
N ASP A 166 -26.65 23.37 -34.21
CA ASP A 166 -27.76 24.22 -33.80
C ASP A 166 -27.26 25.60 -33.33
N LYS A 167 -27.83 26.66 -33.91
CA LYS A 167 -27.53 28.05 -33.53
C LYS A 167 -27.83 28.32 -32.06
N GLY A 168 -28.87 27.68 -31.50
CA GLY A 168 -29.20 27.80 -30.08
C GLY A 168 -28.10 27.25 -29.17
N THR A 169 -27.59 26.06 -29.47
CA THR A 169 -26.50 25.43 -28.72
C THR A 169 -25.21 26.23 -28.74
N THR A 170 -24.86 26.84 -29.87
CA THR A 170 -23.68 27.70 -30.00
C THR A 170 -23.79 28.97 -29.15
N GLN A 171 -24.97 29.60 -29.14
CA GLN A 171 -25.24 30.78 -28.31
C GLN A 171 -25.16 30.50 -26.79
N LEU A 172 -25.57 29.30 -26.35
CA LEU A 172 -25.43 28.88 -24.95
C LEU A 172 -23.97 28.76 -24.51
N ILE A 173 -23.09 28.32 -25.42
CA ILE A 173 -21.65 28.22 -25.18
C ILE A 173 -21.00 29.61 -25.19
N GLU A 174 -21.32 30.45 -26.16
CA GLU A 174 -20.81 31.82 -26.27
C GLU A 174 -21.20 32.70 -25.07
N LYS A 175 -22.42 32.54 -24.55
CA LYS A 175 -22.87 33.23 -23.33
C LYS A 175 -22.30 32.63 -22.03
N GLY A 176 -21.56 31.53 -22.09
CA GLY A 176 -20.96 30.87 -20.93
C GLY A 176 -21.96 30.16 -20.01
N ILE A 177 -23.20 29.92 -20.47
CA ILE A 177 -24.20 29.15 -19.73
C ILE A 177 -23.76 27.68 -19.68
N ILE A 178 -23.23 27.17 -20.80
CA ILE A 178 -22.65 25.84 -20.91
C ILE A 178 -21.18 25.95 -21.32
N LEU A 179 -20.31 25.19 -20.67
CA LEU A 179 -18.88 25.18 -20.92
C LEU A 179 -18.44 23.83 -21.51
N LYS A 180 -17.40 23.87 -22.35
CA LYS A 180 -16.80 22.67 -22.95
C LYS A 180 -15.48 22.33 -22.27
N ARG A 181 -15.25 21.06 -21.94
CA ARG A 181 -13.93 20.62 -21.43
C ARG A 181 -12.90 20.65 -22.57
N ARG A 182 -11.70 21.19 -22.31
CA ARG A 182 -10.62 21.34 -23.33
C ARG A 182 -10.17 20.03 -23.99
N PHE A 183 -10.30 18.89 -23.29
CA PHE A 183 -9.75 17.60 -23.75
C PHE A 183 -10.79 16.48 -23.86
N TYR A 184 -12.08 16.79 -23.65
CA TYR A 184 -13.14 15.79 -23.68
C TYR A 184 -14.35 16.33 -24.43
N ASN A 185 -15.07 15.45 -25.14
CA ASN A 185 -16.34 15.81 -25.80
C ASN A 185 -17.52 16.04 -24.82
N HIS A 186 -17.22 16.31 -23.54
CA HIS A 186 -18.22 16.55 -22.50
C HIS A 186 -18.41 18.04 -22.25
N TYR A 187 -19.65 18.39 -21.97
CA TYR A 187 -20.11 19.71 -21.59
C TYR A 187 -20.55 19.71 -20.12
N PHE A 188 -20.48 20.89 -19.50
CA PHE A 188 -20.79 21.07 -18.09
C PHE A 188 -21.34 22.47 -17.84
N PHE A 189 -22.05 22.66 -16.73
CA PHE A 189 -22.38 24.01 -16.26
C PHE A 189 -21.27 24.52 -15.34
N PRO A 190 -21.08 25.84 -15.22
CA PRO A 190 -20.06 26.43 -14.35
C PRO A 190 -20.04 25.89 -12.90
N HIS A 191 -21.21 25.48 -12.38
CA HIS A 191 -21.36 24.91 -11.03
C HIS A 191 -22.63 24.05 -10.91
N ILE A 192 -22.63 23.04 -10.03
CA ILE A 192 -23.80 22.17 -9.77
C ILE A 192 -25.00 22.99 -9.32
N GLU A 193 -24.79 23.91 -8.38
CA GLU A 193 -25.86 24.77 -7.87
C GLU A 193 -26.34 25.80 -8.88
N TYR A 194 -25.48 26.20 -9.82
CA TYR A 194 -25.90 27.05 -10.94
C TYR A 194 -26.84 26.30 -11.87
N ALA A 195 -26.53 25.04 -12.20
CA ALA A 195 -27.44 24.17 -12.95
C ALA A 195 -28.75 23.91 -12.18
N ASN A 196 -28.67 23.69 -10.87
CA ASN A 196 -29.85 23.51 -10.02
C ASN A 196 -30.77 24.74 -10.07
N LEU A 197 -30.21 25.95 -9.96
CA LEU A 197 -30.98 27.20 -10.06
C LEU A 197 -31.58 27.43 -11.45
N LEU A 198 -30.84 27.11 -12.52
CA LEU A 198 -31.40 27.14 -13.89
C LEU A 198 -32.59 26.19 -14.03
N ALA A 199 -32.45 24.95 -13.55
CA ALA A 199 -33.51 23.95 -13.59
C ALA A 199 -34.75 24.42 -12.79
N LYS A 200 -34.55 24.92 -11.56
CA LYS A 200 -35.64 25.46 -10.72
C LYS A 200 -36.30 26.69 -11.36
N ALA A 201 -35.52 27.61 -11.93
CA ALA A 201 -36.04 28.82 -12.57
C ALA A 201 -36.90 28.51 -13.81
N ILE A 202 -36.43 27.59 -14.67
CA ILE A 202 -37.21 27.14 -15.83
C ILE A 202 -38.45 26.38 -15.38
N SER A 203 -38.33 25.50 -14.37
CA SER A 203 -39.47 24.76 -13.84
C SER A 203 -40.56 25.68 -13.30
N TYR A 204 -40.16 26.70 -12.55
CA TYR A 204 -41.08 27.71 -12.02
C TYR A 204 -41.78 28.47 -13.15
N LYS A 205 -41.02 29.00 -14.13
CA LYS A 205 -41.59 29.80 -15.23
C LYS A 205 -42.49 28.98 -16.15
N ARG A 206 -42.13 27.73 -16.43
CA ARG A 206 -42.87 26.82 -17.32
C ARG A 206 -43.88 25.92 -16.60
N GLN A 207 -43.95 26.02 -15.27
CA GLN A 207 -44.75 25.13 -14.42
C GLN A 207 -44.43 23.65 -14.63
N TYR A 208 -43.15 23.31 -14.81
CA TYR A 208 -42.70 21.92 -14.94
C TYR A 208 -42.75 21.20 -13.59
N THR A 209 -43.26 19.97 -13.62
CA THR A 209 -43.28 19.04 -12.50
C THR A 209 -42.02 18.17 -12.46
N GLU A 210 -41.82 17.40 -11.39
CA GLU A 210 -40.75 16.39 -11.33
C GLU A 210 -40.89 15.34 -12.46
N ASP A 211 -42.12 15.03 -12.92
CA ASP A 211 -42.33 14.15 -14.08
C ASP A 211 -41.67 14.69 -15.34
N ARG A 212 -41.77 16.00 -15.59
CA ARG A 212 -41.17 16.61 -16.77
C ARG A 212 -39.64 16.60 -16.70
N GLU A 213 -39.09 16.70 -15.49
CA GLU A 213 -37.65 16.55 -15.27
C GLU A 213 -37.20 15.12 -15.59
N ALA A 214 -37.92 14.13 -15.09
CA ALA A 214 -37.66 12.72 -15.34
C ALA A 214 -37.77 12.40 -16.84
N GLU A 215 -38.77 12.92 -17.54
CA GLU A 215 -38.89 12.83 -19.00
C GLU A 215 -37.65 13.36 -19.72
N ALA A 216 -37.12 14.51 -19.30
CA ALA A 216 -35.94 15.11 -19.91
C ALA A 216 -34.68 14.24 -19.72
N ILE A 217 -34.51 13.66 -18.53
CA ILE A 217 -33.43 12.72 -18.22
C ILE A 217 -33.58 11.43 -19.03
N VAL A 218 -34.77 10.84 -19.07
CA VAL A 218 -35.09 9.65 -19.87
C VAL A 218 -34.78 9.90 -21.34
N GLN A 219 -35.24 11.02 -21.89
CA GLN A 219 -34.98 11.40 -23.28
C GLN A 219 -33.49 11.51 -23.57
N TYR A 220 -32.70 12.10 -22.66
CA TYR A 220 -31.25 12.14 -22.80
C TYR A 220 -30.63 10.74 -22.87
N ILE A 221 -31.03 9.84 -21.96
CA ILE A 221 -30.52 8.47 -21.91
C ILE A 221 -30.85 7.73 -23.21
N LYS A 222 -32.08 7.86 -23.72
CA LYS A 222 -32.51 7.26 -24.99
C LYS A 222 -31.66 7.72 -26.17
N GLU A 223 -31.42 9.02 -26.27
CA GLU A 223 -30.67 9.62 -27.38
C GLU A 223 -29.17 9.35 -27.32
N ARG A 224 -28.58 9.30 -26.11
CA ARG A 224 -27.13 9.29 -25.92
C ARG A 224 -26.55 7.95 -25.50
N LYS A 225 -27.32 7.06 -24.88
CA LYS A 225 -26.88 5.76 -24.34
C LYS A 225 -25.49 5.86 -23.68
N PRO A 226 -25.33 6.72 -22.67
CA PRO A 226 -24.01 7.13 -22.22
C PRO A 226 -23.30 6.04 -21.41
N LYS A 227 -22.01 5.81 -21.68
CA LYS A 227 -21.21 4.72 -21.08
C LYS A 227 -21.05 4.81 -19.55
N ASN A 228 -21.30 5.97 -18.94
CA ASN A 228 -21.15 6.21 -17.52
C ASN A 228 -22.50 6.37 -16.79
N ILE A 229 -23.58 5.80 -17.33
CA ILE A 229 -24.94 5.96 -16.78
C ILE A 229 -25.07 5.58 -15.29
N HIS A 230 -24.25 4.63 -14.82
CA HIS A 230 -24.19 4.23 -13.41
C HIS A 230 -23.91 5.40 -12.45
N VAL A 231 -23.12 6.40 -12.87
CA VAL A 231 -22.85 7.61 -12.04
C VAL A 231 -24.13 8.39 -11.79
N LEU A 232 -24.95 8.59 -12.83
CA LEU A 232 -26.22 9.31 -12.71
C LEU A 232 -27.18 8.54 -11.80
N ILE A 233 -27.33 7.23 -12.00
CA ILE A 233 -28.21 6.39 -11.16
C ILE A 233 -27.79 6.45 -9.69
N ASN A 234 -26.47 6.36 -9.41
CA ASN A 234 -25.96 6.43 -8.04
C ASN A 234 -26.18 7.80 -7.40
N ASN A 235 -25.99 8.89 -8.15
CA ASN A 235 -26.20 10.25 -7.65
C ASN A 235 -27.69 10.57 -7.45
N LEU A 236 -28.58 10.00 -8.26
CA LEU A 236 -30.02 10.08 -8.04
C LEU A 236 -30.44 9.29 -6.79
N GLY A 237 -29.89 8.07 -6.62
CA GLY A 237 -30.20 7.19 -5.49
C GLY A 237 -29.77 7.80 -4.16
N SER A 238 -28.53 8.26 -4.06
CA SER A 238 -27.98 8.91 -2.85
C SER A 238 -28.71 10.20 -2.45
N ARG A 239 -29.41 10.85 -3.39
CA ARG A 239 -30.25 12.03 -3.13
C ARG A 239 -31.74 11.72 -3.01
N GLY A 240 -32.11 10.45 -2.95
CA GLY A 240 -33.49 10.01 -2.75
C GLY A 240 -34.45 10.35 -3.89
N LYS A 241 -33.96 10.50 -5.14
CA LYS A 241 -34.80 10.85 -6.31
C LYS A 241 -35.48 9.64 -6.93
N ARG A 242 -36.36 9.02 -6.13
CA ARG A 242 -37.02 7.74 -6.42
C ARG A 242 -37.92 7.77 -7.64
N GLU A 243 -38.73 8.83 -7.80
CA GLU A 243 -39.65 8.99 -8.91
C GLU A 243 -38.92 9.05 -10.26
N ILE A 244 -37.80 9.80 -10.32
CA ILE A 244 -36.96 9.88 -11.51
C ILE A 244 -36.36 8.51 -11.85
N ILE A 245 -35.82 7.79 -10.85
CA ILE A 245 -35.28 6.44 -11.04
C ILE A 245 -36.37 5.49 -11.56
N ASN A 246 -37.58 5.55 -11.00
CA ASN A 246 -38.71 4.74 -11.43
C ASN A 246 -39.03 4.98 -12.91
N GLN A 247 -39.07 6.23 -13.37
CA GLN A 247 -39.31 6.55 -14.78
C GLN A 247 -38.18 6.08 -15.71
N ILE A 248 -36.92 6.18 -15.26
CA ILE A 248 -35.77 5.67 -16.03
C ILE A 248 -35.88 4.16 -16.22
N ILE A 249 -36.14 3.41 -15.15
CA ILE A 249 -36.27 1.95 -15.19
C ILE A 249 -37.55 1.53 -15.94
N SER A 250 -38.63 2.31 -15.82
CA SER A 250 -39.92 2.05 -16.48
C SER A 250 -39.94 2.30 -17.99
N SER A 251 -38.96 3.03 -18.51
CA SER A 251 -38.83 3.27 -19.95
C SER A 251 -38.21 2.05 -20.65
N PRO A 252 -38.90 1.40 -21.62
CA PRO A 252 -38.40 0.17 -22.26
C PRO A 252 -37.00 0.32 -22.89
N ASP A 253 -36.75 1.43 -23.59
CA ASP A 253 -35.45 1.73 -24.21
C ASP A 253 -34.34 1.91 -23.18
N CYS A 254 -34.65 2.57 -22.07
CA CYS A 254 -33.70 2.83 -20.99
C CYS A 254 -33.43 1.54 -20.20
N SER A 255 -34.47 0.75 -19.90
CA SER A 255 -34.36 -0.54 -19.22
C SER A 255 -33.48 -1.51 -20.00
N SER A 256 -33.73 -1.65 -21.31
CA SER A 256 -32.89 -2.49 -22.20
C SER A 256 -31.44 -2.00 -22.25
N PHE A 257 -31.22 -0.68 -22.31
CA PHE A 257 -29.88 -0.10 -22.27
C PHE A 257 -29.17 -0.33 -20.91
N LEU A 258 -29.87 -0.13 -19.79
CA LEU A 258 -29.32 -0.37 -18.45
C LEU A 258 -28.98 -1.84 -18.25
N HIS A 259 -29.81 -2.75 -18.75
CA HIS A 259 -29.53 -4.19 -18.75
C HIS A 259 -28.21 -4.49 -19.49
N GLN A 260 -28.08 -4.02 -20.73
CA GLN A 260 -26.84 -4.18 -21.50
C GLN A 260 -25.63 -3.57 -20.79
N HIS A 261 -25.80 -2.37 -20.21
CA HIS A 261 -24.76 -1.65 -19.49
C HIS A 261 -24.26 -2.45 -18.28
N TYR A 262 -25.14 -2.87 -17.37
CA TYR A 262 -24.75 -3.63 -16.16
C TYR A 262 -24.31 -5.08 -16.46
N HIS A 263 -24.54 -5.58 -17.69
CA HIS A 263 -23.94 -6.83 -18.18
C HIS A 263 -22.56 -6.66 -18.82
N ASP A 264 -22.12 -5.44 -19.12
CA ASP A 264 -20.81 -5.18 -19.70
C ASP A 264 -19.70 -5.41 -18.65
N SER A 265 -18.69 -6.20 -19.02
CA SER A 265 -17.50 -6.48 -18.20
C SER A 265 -16.71 -5.25 -17.75
N SER A 266 -16.92 -4.09 -18.38
CA SER A 266 -16.28 -2.82 -18.04
C SER A 266 -16.90 -2.10 -16.83
N VAL A 267 -18.12 -2.49 -16.41
CA VAL A 267 -18.77 -1.94 -15.21
C VAL A 267 -18.11 -2.52 -13.97
N LYS A 268 -17.73 -1.64 -13.04
CA LYS A 268 -17.03 -2.09 -11.84
C LYS A 268 -18.00 -2.80 -10.90
N PRO A 269 -17.57 -3.86 -10.20
CA PRO A 269 -18.41 -4.54 -9.21
C PRO A 269 -19.06 -3.60 -8.18
N VAL A 270 -18.35 -2.55 -7.74
CA VAL A 270 -18.88 -1.54 -6.81
C VAL A 270 -20.11 -0.80 -7.35
N GLU A 271 -20.17 -0.56 -8.66
CA GLU A 271 -21.30 0.13 -9.30
C GLU A 271 -22.55 -0.77 -9.32
N ILE A 272 -22.34 -2.08 -9.50
CA ILE A 272 -23.40 -3.09 -9.42
C ILE A 272 -23.89 -3.25 -7.97
N LYS A 273 -22.96 -3.25 -6.99
CA LYS A 273 -23.31 -3.30 -5.56
C LYS A 273 -24.23 -2.13 -5.18
N MET A 274 -23.89 -0.91 -5.58
CA MET A 274 -24.70 0.29 -5.32
C MET A 274 -26.09 0.24 -5.95
N LEU A 275 -26.21 -0.26 -7.19
CA LEU A 275 -27.50 -0.44 -7.85
C LEU A 275 -28.46 -1.27 -6.99
N PHE A 276 -28.01 -2.41 -6.46
CA PHE A 276 -28.89 -3.29 -5.69
C PHE A 276 -29.22 -2.77 -4.31
N ILE A 277 -28.33 -1.99 -3.69
CA ILE A 277 -28.67 -1.21 -2.47
C ILE A 277 -29.88 -0.31 -2.76
N PHE A 278 -29.81 0.50 -3.81
CA PHE A 278 -30.89 1.44 -4.15
C PHE A 278 -32.18 0.75 -4.60
N LEU A 279 -32.08 -0.32 -5.41
CA LEU A 279 -33.26 -1.08 -5.82
C LEU A 279 -33.97 -1.70 -4.62
N ASN A 280 -33.23 -2.16 -3.60
CA ASN A 280 -33.84 -2.70 -2.39
C ASN A 280 -34.49 -1.60 -1.55
N GLU A 281 -33.85 -0.44 -1.39
CA GLU A 281 -34.45 0.70 -0.68
C GLU A 281 -35.75 1.19 -1.32
N PHE A 282 -35.83 1.17 -2.66
CA PHE A 282 -36.95 1.76 -3.41
C PHE A 282 -37.97 0.73 -3.90
N ARG A 283 -37.83 -0.56 -3.54
CA ARG A 283 -38.68 -1.67 -4.05
C ARG A 283 -40.19 -1.44 -3.92
N ASN A 284 -40.64 -0.70 -2.91
CA ASN A 284 -42.06 -0.43 -2.70
C ASN A 284 -42.62 0.69 -3.60
N ASP A 285 -41.73 1.55 -4.12
CA ASP A 285 -42.09 2.75 -4.90
C ASP A 285 -42.01 2.49 -6.41
N LEU A 286 -41.49 1.33 -6.81
CA LEU A 286 -41.18 1.00 -8.20
C LEU A 286 -42.27 0.14 -8.86
N SER A 287 -42.46 0.32 -10.16
CA SER A 287 -43.42 -0.46 -10.95
C SER A 287 -43.08 -1.95 -10.96
N LYS A 288 -43.97 -2.77 -10.39
CA LYS A 288 -43.78 -4.22 -10.19
C LYS A 288 -43.43 -5.00 -11.47
N PRO A 289 -44.18 -4.88 -12.58
CA PRO A 289 -43.91 -5.68 -13.78
C PRO A 289 -42.55 -5.36 -14.44
N ILE A 290 -42.15 -4.09 -14.39
CA ILE A 290 -40.95 -3.60 -15.07
C ILE A 290 -39.69 -4.03 -14.31
N ILE A 291 -39.74 -4.00 -12.98
CA ILE A 291 -38.63 -4.48 -12.16
C ILE A 291 -38.54 -6.00 -12.17
N GLU A 292 -39.67 -6.71 -12.19
CA GLU A 292 -39.67 -8.15 -12.42
C GLU A 292 -38.94 -8.50 -13.72
N GLU A 293 -39.25 -7.81 -14.82
CA GLU A 293 -38.58 -8.00 -16.10
C GLU A 293 -37.08 -7.66 -16.03
N PHE A 294 -36.72 -6.53 -15.43
CA PHE A 294 -35.32 -6.13 -15.25
C PHE A 294 -34.52 -7.16 -14.43
N LEU A 295 -35.07 -7.62 -13.30
CA LEU A 295 -34.46 -8.62 -12.42
C LEU A 295 -34.36 -9.99 -13.11
N GLN A 296 -35.41 -10.46 -13.78
CA GLN A 296 -35.38 -11.71 -14.55
C GLN A 296 -34.29 -11.67 -15.63
N ASN A 297 -34.21 -10.55 -16.37
CA ASN A 297 -33.20 -10.35 -17.38
C ASN A 297 -31.78 -10.31 -16.78
N TYR A 298 -31.59 -9.69 -15.62
CA TYR A 298 -30.31 -9.67 -14.91
C TYR A 298 -29.90 -11.07 -14.42
N LEU A 299 -30.83 -11.82 -13.81
CA LEU A 299 -30.63 -13.20 -13.35
C LEU A 299 -30.38 -14.18 -14.50
N SER A 300 -30.84 -13.89 -15.73
CA SER A 300 -30.62 -14.75 -16.89
C SER A 300 -29.21 -14.65 -17.49
N GLY A 301 -28.45 -13.61 -17.13
CA GLY A 301 -27.11 -13.37 -17.66
C GLY A 301 -26.03 -14.25 -17.03
N LYS A 302 -25.13 -14.82 -17.85
CA LYS A 302 -23.96 -15.57 -17.37
C LYS A 302 -22.90 -14.62 -16.80
N GLN A 303 -22.99 -14.25 -15.52
CA GLN A 303 -21.91 -13.54 -14.81
C GLN A 303 -21.29 -14.45 -13.73
N GLN A 304 -19.96 -14.61 -13.77
CA GLN A 304 -19.21 -15.20 -12.68
C GLN A 304 -19.03 -14.18 -11.54
N SER A 305 -19.39 -14.59 -10.32
CA SER A 305 -19.03 -14.02 -9.00
C SER A 305 -18.80 -12.50 -8.95
N VAL A 306 -19.85 -11.72 -9.19
CA VAL A 306 -19.78 -10.24 -9.13
C VAL A 306 -19.56 -9.72 -7.71
N PHE A 307 -20.04 -10.45 -6.71
CA PHE A 307 -20.20 -9.89 -5.37
C PHE A 307 -19.09 -10.17 -4.38
N ASN A 308 -18.11 -11.06 -4.63
CA ASN A 308 -17.10 -11.47 -3.62
C ASN A 308 -17.71 -11.60 -2.21
N LEU A 309 -18.51 -12.64 -1.94
CA LEU A 309 -19.35 -12.71 -0.73
C LEU A 309 -18.61 -12.81 0.61
N PHE A 310 -17.29 -12.98 0.57
CA PHE A 310 -16.43 -12.89 1.75
C PHE A 310 -16.14 -11.42 2.14
N GLU A 311 -16.38 -10.44 1.26
CA GLU A 311 -16.30 -9.00 1.56
C GLU A 311 -17.64 -8.51 2.14
N LYS A 312 -17.59 -7.53 3.05
CA LYS A 312 -18.78 -6.96 3.71
C LYS A 312 -19.77 -6.37 2.70
N ASP A 313 -19.32 -5.38 1.93
CA ASP A 313 -20.15 -4.70 0.91
C ASP A 313 -20.66 -5.69 -0.15
N GLY A 314 -19.85 -6.70 -0.45
CA GLY A 314 -20.19 -7.78 -1.35
C GLY A 314 -21.36 -8.61 -0.86
N TYR A 315 -21.26 -9.05 0.39
CA TYR A 315 -22.31 -9.79 1.08
C TYR A 315 -23.59 -8.96 1.23
N GLU A 316 -23.49 -7.69 1.65
CA GLU A 316 -24.63 -6.78 1.82
C GLU A 316 -25.37 -6.54 0.49
N ALA A 317 -24.65 -6.28 -0.59
CA ALA A 317 -25.26 -6.12 -1.91
C ALA A 317 -25.99 -7.40 -2.39
N PHE A 318 -25.41 -8.57 -2.12
CA PHE A 318 -26.07 -9.84 -2.42
C PHE A 318 -27.34 -10.05 -1.58
N GLN A 319 -27.32 -9.67 -0.30
CA GLN A 319 -28.53 -9.70 0.53
C GLN A 319 -29.61 -8.76 0.01
N ASN A 320 -29.24 -7.56 -0.43
CA ASN A 320 -30.17 -6.61 -1.04
C ASN A 320 -30.79 -7.16 -2.33
N LEU A 321 -29.98 -7.75 -3.22
CA LEU A 321 -30.48 -8.45 -4.41
C LEU A 321 -31.44 -9.59 -4.03
N SER A 322 -31.08 -10.41 -3.05
CA SER A 322 -31.90 -11.52 -2.57
C SER A 322 -33.26 -11.05 -2.05
N GLN A 323 -33.27 -9.97 -1.26
CA GLN A 323 -34.50 -9.34 -0.76
C GLN A 323 -35.36 -8.78 -1.90
N CYS A 324 -34.77 -8.10 -2.87
CA CYS A 324 -35.47 -7.64 -4.07
C CYS A 324 -36.15 -8.80 -4.79
N VAL A 325 -35.39 -9.83 -5.19
CA VAL A 325 -35.89 -11.00 -5.90
C VAL A 325 -37.05 -11.66 -5.14
N SER A 326 -36.90 -11.84 -3.83
CA SER A 326 -37.96 -12.40 -2.99
C SER A 326 -39.21 -11.51 -2.92
N SER A 327 -39.06 -10.19 -2.82
CA SER A 327 -40.19 -9.25 -2.72
C SER A 327 -41.04 -9.19 -3.99
N TYR A 328 -40.43 -9.48 -5.14
CA TYR A 328 -41.07 -9.57 -6.45
C TYR A 328 -41.53 -10.99 -6.81
N GLY A 329 -41.42 -11.96 -5.90
CA GLY A 329 -41.91 -13.33 -6.12
C GLY A 329 -41.11 -14.14 -7.16
N LEU A 330 -39.87 -13.73 -7.44
CA LEU A 330 -38.98 -14.42 -8.37
C LEU A 330 -38.26 -15.59 -7.69
N ASP A 331 -37.82 -16.59 -8.47
CA ASP A 331 -37.16 -17.79 -7.94
C ASP A 331 -35.74 -17.47 -7.42
N THR A 332 -35.60 -17.42 -6.09
CA THR A 332 -34.34 -17.19 -5.40
C THR A 332 -33.30 -18.28 -5.66
N LYS A 333 -33.68 -19.46 -6.19
CA LYS A 333 -32.70 -20.50 -6.58
C LYS A 333 -31.75 -20.00 -7.67
N GLN A 334 -32.18 -19.08 -8.54
CA GLN A 334 -31.33 -18.49 -9.56
C GLN A 334 -30.18 -17.66 -8.98
N LEU A 335 -30.25 -17.26 -7.70
CA LEU A 335 -29.17 -16.54 -7.03
C LEU A 335 -27.93 -17.41 -6.79
N SER A 336 -28.04 -18.74 -6.92
CA SER A 336 -26.93 -19.66 -6.71
C SER A 336 -25.77 -19.51 -7.68
N GLN A 337 -25.97 -18.81 -8.80
CA GLN A 337 -24.91 -18.52 -9.77
C GLN A 337 -23.97 -17.38 -9.33
N PHE A 338 -24.42 -16.52 -8.40
CA PHE A 338 -23.65 -15.35 -7.94
C PHE A 338 -22.72 -15.67 -6.76
N TYR A 339 -22.81 -16.87 -6.20
CA TYR A 339 -21.87 -17.41 -5.25
C TYR A 339 -21.23 -18.68 -5.79
N LEU A 340 -19.93 -18.88 -5.50
CA LEU A 340 -19.29 -20.16 -5.79
C LEU A 340 -20.05 -21.26 -5.05
N PRO A 341 -20.34 -22.41 -5.69
CA PRO A 341 -21.01 -23.51 -5.01
C PRO A 341 -20.26 -23.82 -3.72
N LYS A 342 -20.98 -24.06 -2.61
CA LYS A 342 -20.43 -24.62 -1.35
C LYS A 342 -19.57 -25.90 -1.56
N ASN A 343 -19.50 -26.42 -2.78
CA ASN A 343 -18.74 -27.59 -3.21
C ASN A 343 -17.34 -27.28 -3.78
N SER A 344 -16.82 -26.05 -3.73
CA SER A 344 -15.36 -25.93 -3.58
C SER A 344 -15.06 -26.37 -2.15
N GLU A 345 -14.84 -27.68 -1.94
CA GLU A 345 -14.58 -28.25 -0.61
C GLU A 345 -13.64 -27.33 0.16
N ILE A 346 -14.07 -26.87 1.34
CA ILE A 346 -13.19 -26.16 2.28
C ILE A 346 -11.89 -26.94 2.27
N PRO A 347 -10.74 -26.33 1.91
CA PRO A 347 -9.52 -27.09 1.78
C PRO A 347 -9.33 -27.90 3.06
N LYS A 348 -9.13 -29.23 2.97
CA LYS A 348 -9.12 -30.12 4.15
C LYS A 348 -8.23 -29.61 5.29
N ARG A 349 -7.19 -28.83 4.93
CA ARG A 349 -6.27 -28.17 5.86
C ARG A 349 -6.89 -27.06 6.71
N ALA A 350 -8.00 -26.46 6.30
CA ALA A 350 -8.68 -25.34 6.99
C ALA A 350 -9.84 -25.78 7.89
N ILE A 351 -10.30 -27.03 7.79
CA ILE A 351 -11.40 -27.56 8.59
C ILE A 351 -10.99 -27.62 10.07
N GLY A 352 -11.82 -27.06 10.95
CA GLY A 352 -11.62 -27.08 12.41
C GLY A 352 -10.52 -26.14 12.93
N LYS A 353 -9.96 -25.29 12.07
CA LYS A 353 -8.94 -24.31 12.45
C LYS A 353 -9.54 -23.00 12.96
N THR A 354 -8.80 -22.34 13.84
CA THR A 354 -9.11 -20.98 14.32
C THR A 354 -8.86 -19.93 13.24
N PHE A 355 -9.39 -18.71 13.43
CA PHE A 355 -9.16 -17.58 12.52
C PHE A 355 -7.67 -17.40 12.22
N PHE A 356 -6.83 -17.32 13.26
CA PHE A 356 -5.38 -17.14 13.07
C PHE A 356 -4.76 -18.24 12.21
N GLU A 357 -5.04 -19.51 12.50
CA GLU A 357 -4.49 -20.64 11.75
C GLU A 357 -4.96 -20.68 10.29
N ILE A 358 -6.20 -20.27 10.02
CA ILE A 358 -6.70 -20.13 8.64
C ILE A 358 -5.93 -19.02 7.92
N THR A 359 -5.74 -17.86 8.56
CA THR A 359 -4.99 -16.74 7.95
C THR A 359 -3.50 -17.05 7.75
N GLU A 360 -2.91 -17.90 8.59
CA GLU A 360 -1.53 -18.37 8.44
C GLU A 360 -1.37 -19.32 7.23
N LEU A 361 -2.40 -20.10 6.91
CA LEU A 361 -2.41 -20.90 5.66
C LEU A 361 -2.36 -20.00 4.42
N LEU A 362 -3.00 -18.82 4.47
CA LEU A 362 -2.96 -17.86 3.37
C LEU A 362 -1.56 -17.25 3.20
N THR A 363 -0.81 -17.01 4.28
CA THR A 363 0.56 -16.48 4.22
C THR A 363 1.60 -17.54 3.86
N SER A 364 1.44 -18.78 4.31
CA SER A 364 2.34 -19.89 3.96
C SER A 364 2.13 -20.40 2.52
N GLN A 365 0.95 -20.20 1.92
CA GLN A 365 0.60 -20.59 0.56
C GLN A 365 0.34 -19.40 -0.38
N VAL A 366 0.91 -18.21 -0.10
CA VAL A 366 0.73 -16.98 -0.95
C VAL A 366 1.01 -17.24 -2.43
N ARG A 367 1.86 -18.22 -2.73
CA ARG A 367 2.29 -18.60 -4.08
C ARG A 367 1.28 -19.48 -4.85
N ASP A 368 0.18 -19.91 -4.22
CA ASP A 368 -0.92 -20.63 -4.88
C ASP A 368 -2.20 -19.76 -4.88
N PRO A 369 -2.42 -18.96 -5.94
CA PRO A 369 -3.62 -18.14 -6.09
C PRO A 369 -4.91 -18.97 -6.13
N LYS A 370 -4.86 -20.22 -6.60
CA LYS A 370 -6.06 -21.08 -6.66
C LYS A 370 -6.46 -21.53 -5.26
N PHE A 371 -5.50 -21.97 -4.46
CA PHE A 371 -5.73 -22.29 -3.05
C PHE A 371 -6.24 -21.07 -2.27
N THR A 372 -5.58 -19.93 -2.42
CA THR A 372 -5.97 -18.67 -1.75
C THR A 372 -7.40 -18.28 -2.11
N ASN A 373 -7.73 -18.27 -3.41
CA ASN A 373 -9.07 -17.93 -3.88
C ASN A 373 -10.12 -18.93 -3.37
N SER A 374 -9.80 -20.23 -3.38
CA SER A 374 -10.69 -21.27 -2.83
C SER A 374 -10.92 -21.09 -1.33
N LEU A 375 -9.88 -20.76 -0.57
CA LEU A 375 -9.96 -20.62 0.89
C LEU A 375 -10.75 -19.37 1.30
N VAL A 376 -10.49 -18.23 0.67
CA VAL A 376 -11.20 -16.98 0.99
C VAL A 376 -12.69 -17.08 0.65
N ASN A 377 -13.04 -17.71 -0.47
CA ASN A 377 -14.42 -17.96 -0.88
C ASN A 377 -15.09 -19.15 -0.16
N SER A 378 -14.38 -19.85 0.73
CA SER A 378 -14.97 -20.95 1.53
C SER A 378 -15.94 -20.44 2.59
N PHE A 379 -15.84 -19.16 2.97
CA PHE A 379 -16.66 -18.54 4.00
C PHE A 379 -17.28 -17.24 3.49
N LEU A 380 -18.52 -16.98 3.87
CA LEU A 380 -19.20 -15.71 3.69
C LEU A 380 -18.69 -14.69 4.72
N PHE A 381 -18.88 -13.40 4.48
CA PHE A 381 -18.42 -12.36 5.40
C PHE A 381 -18.91 -12.57 6.86
N PRO A 382 -20.18 -12.93 7.15
CA PRO A 382 -20.60 -13.19 8.53
C PRO A 382 -19.88 -14.37 9.19
N GLU A 383 -19.54 -15.41 8.42
CA GLU A 383 -18.79 -16.58 8.92
C GLU A 383 -17.34 -16.18 9.23
N TRP A 384 -16.73 -15.34 8.37
CA TRP A 384 -15.42 -14.73 8.65
C TRP A 384 -15.44 -13.86 9.90
N LYS A 385 -16.50 -13.05 10.07
CA LYS A 385 -16.68 -12.19 11.23
C LYS A 385 -16.84 -13.02 12.50
N GLU A 386 -17.62 -14.10 12.47
CA GLU A 386 -17.78 -15.01 13.60
C GLU A 386 -16.44 -15.68 13.98
N LEU A 387 -15.69 -16.19 13.01
CA LEU A 387 -14.34 -16.75 13.25
C LEU A 387 -13.41 -15.71 13.90
N PHE A 388 -13.45 -14.48 13.40
CA PHE A 388 -12.65 -13.37 13.92
C PHE A 388 -13.06 -12.95 15.35
N GLU A 389 -14.35 -12.89 15.63
CA GLU A 389 -14.90 -12.57 16.96
C GLU A 389 -14.57 -13.66 17.98
N ASN A 390 -14.66 -14.93 17.58
CA ASN A 390 -14.42 -16.09 18.44
C ASN A 390 -12.93 -16.39 18.71
N GLN A 391 -11.99 -15.71 18.05
CA GLN A 391 -10.56 -15.89 18.31
C GLN A 391 -10.19 -15.41 19.73
N PRO A 392 -9.73 -16.27 20.66
CA PRO A 392 -9.63 -15.89 22.08
C PRO A 392 -8.56 -14.82 22.37
N ALA A 393 -7.35 -14.98 21.83
CA ALA A 393 -6.24 -14.07 22.07
C ALA A 393 -6.25 -12.90 21.07
N PHE A 394 -6.32 -11.67 21.58
CA PHE A 394 -6.35 -10.46 20.75
C PHE A 394 -5.08 -10.29 19.91
N SER A 395 -3.91 -10.69 20.40
CA SER A 395 -2.67 -10.67 19.62
C SER A 395 -2.76 -11.53 18.36
N LEU A 396 -3.38 -12.71 18.46
CA LEU A 396 -3.62 -13.59 17.32
C LEU A 396 -4.69 -13.02 16.36
N LYS A 397 -5.68 -12.27 16.89
CA LYS A 397 -6.61 -11.50 16.03
C LYS A 397 -5.88 -10.46 15.20
N ALA A 398 -5.06 -9.62 15.84
CA ALA A 398 -4.29 -8.58 15.17
C ALA A 398 -3.32 -9.16 14.14
N GLU A 399 -2.63 -10.24 14.49
CA GLU A 399 -1.71 -10.93 13.59
C GLU A 399 -2.45 -11.58 12.41
N GLY A 400 -3.63 -12.16 12.65
CA GLY A 400 -4.47 -12.72 11.59
C GLY A 400 -4.97 -11.67 10.59
N LEU A 401 -5.35 -10.48 11.06
CA LEU A 401 -5.66 -9.34 10.20
C LEU A 401 -4.45 -8.93 9.34
N ASN A 402 -3.27 -8.82 9.95
CA ASN A 402 -2.05 -8.50 9.21
C ASN A 402 -1.69 -9.61 8.19
N ASN A 403 -1.98 -10.87 8.50
CA ASN A 403 -1.80 -11.99 7.57
C ASN A 403 -2.72 -11.87 6.35
N LEU A 404 -4.02 -11.57 6.55
CA LEU A 404 -4.97 -11.32 5.45
C LEU A 404 -4.54 -10.14 4.58
N ARG A 405 -4.02 -9.06 5.19
CA ARG A 405 -3.59 -7.84 4.49
C ARG A 405 -2.45 -8.09 3.49
N LYS A 406 -1.55 -9.02 3.81
CA LYS A 406 -0.36 -9.35 2.99
C LYS A 406 -0.73 -9.94 1.63
N ASN A 407 -1.91 -10.52 1.47
CA ASN A 407 -2.36 -11.11 0.22
C ASN A 407 -3.36 -10.17 -0.50
N VAL A 408 -3.21 -10.04 -1.83
CA VAL A 408 -4.05 -9.14 -2.64
C VAL A 408 -5.53 -9.56 -2.62
N LEU A 409 -5.82 -10.87 -2.61
CA LEU A 409 -7.20 -11.39 -2.69
C LEU A 409 -7.98 -11.24 -1.38
N SER A 410 -7.30 -11.25 -0.23
CA SER A 410 -7.93 -11.14 1.10
C SER A 410 -7.78 -9.77 1.75
N ARG A 411 -7.16 -8.80 1.06
CA ARG A 411 -6.89 -7.48 1.63
C ARG A 411 -8.18 -6.76 2.01
N GLN A 412 -9.20 -6.79 1.17
CA GLN A 412 -10.48 -6.14 1.47
C GLN A 412 -11.16 -6.76 2.69
N LEU A 413 -11.18 -8.09 2.79
CA LEU A 413 -11.66 -8.80 3.99
C LEU A 413 -10.92 -8.35 5.27
N ALA A 414 -9.60 -8.16 5.20
CA ALA A 414 -8.82 -7.67 6.34
C ALA A 414 -9.30 -6.27 6.79
N VAL A 415 -9.59 -5.39 5.83
CA VAL A 415 -10.11 -4.04 6.09
C VAL A 415 -11.51 -4.09 6.69
N ASP A 416 -12.38 -4.92 6.12
CA ASP A 416 -13.75 -5.08 6.60
C ASP A 416 -13.77 -5.59 8.05
N LEU A 417 -12.98 -6.61 8.38
CA LEU A 417 -12.86 -7.13 9.75
C LEU A 417 -12.18 -6.13 10.71
N TYR A 418 -11.18 -5.38 10.24
CA TYR A 418 -10.56 -4.31 11.03
C TYR A 418 -11.59 -3.23 11.41
N ASN A 419 -12.50 -2.88 10.50
CA ASN A 419 -13.56 -1.91 10.76
C ASN A 419 -14.54 -2.41 11.84
N GLU A 420 -14.78 -3.71 11.94
CA GLU A 420 -15.61 -4.34 12.98
C GLU A 420 -14.93 -4.45 14.36
N LEU A 421 -13.64 -4.12 14.48
CA LEU A 421 -12.89 -4.23 15.73
C LEU A 421 -13.42 -3.23 16.80
N ASP A 422 -13.90 -3.78 17.92
CA ASP A 422 -14.36 -3.04 19.09
C ASP A 422 -13.18 -2.60 19.97
N ILE A 423 -13.03 -1.29 20.16
CA ILE A 423 -11.92 -0.68 20.92
C ILE A 423 -11.96 -1.06 22.40
N THR A 424 -13.15 -1.09 23.01
CA THR A 424 -13.34 -1.36 24.44
C THR A 424 -13.03 -2.81 24.76
N TYR A 425 -13.54 -3.73 23.94
CA TYR A 425 -13.23 -5.15 24.07
C TYR A 425 -11.73 -5.42 23.89
N SER A 426 -11.12 -4.78 22.89
CA SER A 426 -9.69 -4.90 22.60
C SER A 426 -8.82 -4.40 23.76
N PHE A 427 -9.18 -3.26 24.34
CA PHE A 427 -8.54 -2.71 25.54
C PHE A 427 -8.61 -3.68 26.71
N ASN A 428 -9.79 -4.23 27.03
CA ASN A 428 -9.96 -5.16 28.15
C ASN A 428 -9.11 -6.43 27.99
N GLN A 429 -8.97 -6.95 26.78
CA GLN A 429 -8.12 -8.12 26.49
C GLN A 429 -6.61 -7.81 26.60
N LEU A 430 -6.20 -6.60 26.24
CA LEU A 430 -4.79 -6.19 26.28
C LEU A 430 -4.34 -5.69 27.65
N MET A 431 -5.26 -5.27 28.52
CA MET A 431 -4.95 -4.72 29.84
C MET A 431 -4.12 -5.67 30.71
N THR A 432 -4.34 -6.98 30.57
CA THR A 432 -3.64 -8.03 31.34
C THR A 432 -2.50 -8.70 30.56
N ALA A 433 -2.25 -8.29 29.32
CA ALA A 433 -1.22 -8.88 28.47
C ALA A 433 0.17 -8.30 28.77
N GLU A 434 1.23 -9.03 28.44
CA GLU A 434 2.61 -8.51 28.54
C GLU A 434 2.87 -7.42 27.48
N ILE A 435 3.73 -6.47 27.79
CA ILE A 435 3.95 -5.27 26.95
C ILE A 435 4.47 -5.59 25.55
N ASP A 436 5.23 -6.67 25.35
CA ASP A 436 5.65 -7.13 24.03
C ASP A 436 4.48 -7.64 23.19
N VAL A 437 3.53 -8.33 23.82
CA VAL A 437 2.27 -8.79 23.20
C VAL A 437 1.40 -7.59 22.83
N VAL A 438 1.23 -6.64 23.76
CA VAL A 438 0.51 -5.38 23.53
C VAL A 438 1.14 -4.62 22.36
N GLY A 439 2.46 -4.40 22.42
CA GLY A 439 3.22 -3.69 21.41
C GLY A 439 3.08 -4.33 20.04
N LYS A 440 3.31 -5.65 19.93
CA LYS A 440 3.19 -6.38 18.66
C LYS A 440 1.77 -6.26 18.09
N ALA A 441 0.74 -6.52 18.90
CA ALA A 441 -0.65 -6.49 18.45
C ALA A 441 -1.05 -5.11 17.91
N LEU A 442 -0.74 -4.04 18.65
CA LEU A 442 -1.06 -2.68 18.21
C LEU A 442 -0.21 -2.25 17.00
N SER A 443 1.04 -2.72 16.91
CA SER A 443 1.90 -2.48 15.75
C SER A 443 1.37 -3.20 14.50
N ASP A 444 0.87 -4.43 14.61
CA ASP A 444 0.25 -5.15 13.50
C ASP A 444 -1.02 -4.43 13.01
N LEU A 445 -1.78 -3.83 13.91
CA LEU A 445 -2.95 -3.00 13.56
C LEU A 445 -2.58 -1.63 12.96
N SER A 446 -1.44 -1.05 13.33
CA SER A 446 -0.99 0.25 12.79
C SER A 446 -0.75 0.22 11.27
N GLU A 447 -0.59 -0.97 10.69
CA GLU A 447 -0.50 -1.19 9.25
C GLU A 447 -1.79 -0.81 8.48
N PHE A 448 -2.88 -0.56 9.20
CA PHE A 448 -4.18 -0.09 8.68
C PHE A 448 -4.38 1.42 8.85
N ASP A 449 -3.42 2.16 9.42
CA ASP A 449 -3.54 3.61 9.70
C ASP A 449 -3.79 4.46 8.44
N ALA A 450 -3.36 4.01 7.25
CA ALA A 450 -3.63 4.70 5.99
C ALA A 450 -5.12 4.66 5.57
N ILE A 451 -5.91 3.80 6.19
CA ILE A 451 -7.32 3.53 5.86
C ILE A 451 -8.25 4.29 6.82
N ASP A 452 -7.85 4.41 8.08
CA ASP A 452 -8.62 5.05 9.13
C ASP A 452 -7.87 6.30 9.62
N TYR A 453 -8.30 7.47 9.15
CA TYR A 453 -7.79 8.77 9.61
C TYR A 453 -7.90 8.95 11.16
N LYS A 454 -8.58 8.04 11.88
CA LYS A 454 -8.63 7.91 13.35
C LYS A 454 -8.06 6.57 13.85
N SER A 455 -6.80 6.26 13.58
CA SER A 455 -6.04 5.09 14.08
C SER A 455 -6.56 4.47 15.41
N LYS A 456 -7.38 3.39 15.32
CA LYS A 456 -7.80 2.55 16.46
C LYS A 456 -6.63 2.13 17.37
N PRO A 457 -5.45 1.72 16.86
CA PRO A 457 -4.34 1.35 17.74
C PRO A 457 -3.85 2.52 18.61
N LYS A 458 -3.88 3.78 18.13
CA LYS A 458 -3.59 4.95 18.97
C LYS A 458 -4.62 5.15 20.08
N GLN A 459 -5.90 4.91 19.78
CA GLN A 459 -6.97 5.02 20.78
C GLN A 459 -6.83 3.95 21.88
N ILE A 460 -6.59 2.69 21.49
CA ILE A 460 -6.36 1.60 22.44
C ILE A 460 -5.12 1.87 23.29
N LEU A 461 -4.01 2.32 22.68
CA LEU A 461 -2.79 2.68 23.39
C LEU A 461 -3.03 3.79 24.42
N LYS A 462 -3.79 4.83 24.04
CA LYS A 462 -4.14 5.91 24.96
C LYS A 462 -4.99 5.42 26.13
N LEU A 463 -5.97 4.54 25.89
CA LEU A 463 -6.76 3.94 26.96
C LEU A 463 -5.90 3.12 27.94
N LEU A 464 -4.97 2.30 27.42
CA LEU A 464 -4.02 1.54 28.23
C LEU A 464 -3.12 2.45 29.08
N PHE A 465 -2.70 3.58 28.50
CA PHE A 465 -1.89 4.57 29.20
C PHE A 465 -2.68 5.30 30.30
N ASP A 466 -3.84 5.86 29.96
CA ASP A 466 -4.67 6.66 30.87
C ASP A 466 -5.17 5.83 32.08
N ASN A 467 -5.29 4.51 31.94
CA ASN A 467 -5.67 3.59 33.02
C ASN A 467 -4.48 3.02 33.81
N GLY A 468 -3.24 3.42 33.50
CA GLY A 468 -2.04 2.93 34.19
C GLY A 468 -1.68 1.47 33.92
N SER A 469 -2.31 0.81 32.93
CA SER A 469 -2.04 -0.61 32.64
C SER A 469 -0.58 -0.86 32.22
N LEU A 470 0.08 0.15 31.65
CA LEU A 470 1.43 0.02 31.11
C LEU A 470 2.54 0.17 32.17
N SER A 471 2.28 0.84 33.30
CA SER A 471 3.32 1.11 34.31
C SER A 471 3.75 -0.13 35.09
N ASP A 472 2.84 -1.08 35.33
CA ASP A 472 3.19 -2.33 36.03
C ASP A 472 3.95 -3.34 35.17
N MET A 473 3.97 -3.14 33.85
CA MET A 473 4.56 -4.08 32.90
C MET A 473 6.09 -4.10 32.94
N VAL A 474 6.73 -3.19 33.68
CA VAL A 474 8.19 -3.17 33.88
C VAL A 474 8.71 -4.47 34.53
N LYS A 475 7.84 -5.21 35.22
CA LYS A 475 8.15 -6.50 35.86
C LYS A 475 8.34 -7.67 34.89
N CYS A 476 8.04 -7.50 33.59
CA CYS A 476 8.21 -8.55 32.58
C CYS A 476 9.66 -8.83 32.14
N GLY A 477 10.61 -8.04 32.67
CA GLY A 477 12.05 -8.15 32.39
C GLY A 477 12.50 -7.35 31.16
N LEU A 478 13.82 -7.13 31.07
CA LEU A 478 14.43 -6.24 30.06
C LEU A 478 14.01 -6.55 28.61
N SER A 479 13.97 -7.83 28.25
CA SER A 479 13.77 -8.26 26.87
C SER A 479 12.37 -7.92 26.35
N LYS A 480 11.34 -8.33 27.10
CA LYS A 480 9.93 -8.09 26.73
C LYS A 480 9.61 -6.60 26.77
N TYR A 481 10.06 -5.90 27.81
CA TYR A 481 9.84 -4.46 27.91
C TYR A 481 10.42 -3.67 26.73
N ALA A 482 11.68 -3.93 26.38
CA ALA A 482 12.34 -3.27 25.25
C ALA A 482 11.63 -3.51 23.91
N ILE A 483 11.17 -4.75 23.67
CA ILE A 483 10.43 -5.11 22.45
C ILE A 483 9.09 -4.35 22.41
N GLY A 484 8.33 -4.39 23.51
CA GLY A 484 7.06 -3.69 23.63
C GLY A 484 7.19 -2.21 23.34
N ILE A 485 8.13 -1.54 24.00
CA ILE A 485 8.44 -0.12 23.78
C ILE A 485 8.81 0.16 22.32
N ALA A 486 9.66 -0.65 21.72
CA ALA A 486 10.06 -0.47 20.32
C ALA A 486 8.86 -0.56 19.36
N HIS A 487 7.92 -1.48 19.59
CA HIS A 487 6.69 -1.56 18.81
C HIS A 487 5.76 -0.37 19.06
N LEU A 488 5.52 -0.02 20.33
CA LEU A 488 4.64 1.10 20.71
C LEU A 488 5.13 2.44 20.17
N SER A 489 6.46 2.61 20.04
CA SER A 489 7.05 3.85 19.51
C SER A 489 6.67 4.13 18.06
N LYS A 490 6.30 3.10 17.29
CA LYS A 490 5.81 3.24 15.91
C LYS A 490 4.39 3.82 15.87
N ILE A 491 3.67 3.74 16.98
CA ILE A 491 2.26 4.11 17.10
C ILE A 491 2.15 5.51 17.69
N ASN A 492 2.77 5.72 18.86
CA ASN A 492 2.79 7.02 19.52
C ASN A 492 4.08 7.18 20.33
N ILE A 493 4.98 8.04 19.85
CA ILE A 493 6.27 8.28 20.49
C ILE A 493 6.13 9.10 21.78
N GLU A 494 5.19 10.03 21.85
CA GLU A 494 4.96 10.90 23.02
C GLU A 494 4.53 10.07 24.23
N ILE A 495 3.61 9.13 24.06
CA ILE A 495 3.21 8.20 25.13
C ILE A 495 4.41 7.36 25.55
N VAL A 496 5.19 6.84 24.61
CA VAL A 496 6.37 6.02 24.93
C VAL A 496 7.40 6.78 25.75
N GLU A 497 7.65 8.06 25.43
CA GLU A 497 8.58 8.90 26.21
C GLU A 497 8.18 9.02 27.68
N THR A 498 6.89 9.01 27.98
CA THR A 498 6.38 9.02 29.38
C THR A 498 6.50 7.69 30.10
N LEU A 499 6.63 6.57 29.37
CA LEU A 499 6.84 5.23 29.92
C LEU A 499 8.32 4.93 30.24
N PHE A 500 9.16 5.95 30.32
CA PHE A 500 10.55 5.77 30.72
C PHE A 500 10.62 5.28 32.18
N PRO A 501 11.22 4.11 32.47
CA PRO A 501 11.27 3.58 33.82
C PRO A 501 12.07 4.47 34.78
N THR A 502 11.66 4.48 36.05
CA THR A 502 12.44 5.06 37.15
C THR A 502 13.69 4.21 37.45
N GLU A 503 14.66 4.76 38.20
CA GLU A 503 15.87 4.01 38.59
C GLU A 503 15.55 2.71 39.37
N GLN A 504 14.53 2.74 40.23
CA GLN A 504 14.10 1.57 40.99
C GLN A 504 13.49 0.50 40.08
N GLU A 505 12.71 0.92 39.09
CA GLU A 505 12.12 0.03 38.09
C GLU A 505 13.18 -0.58 37.15
N PHE A 506 14.24 0.16 36.83
CA PHE A 506 15.40 -0.39 36.13
C PHE A 506 16.10 -1.49 36.93
N ALA A 507 16.15 -1.40 38.26
CA ALA A 507 16.69 -2.48 39.08
C ALA A 507 15.86 -3.78 38.93
N PHE A 508 14.55 -3.67 38.70
CA PHE A 508 13.70 -4.82 38.37
C PHE A 508 13.93 -5.31 36.93
N LEU A 509 14.01 -4.42 35.94
CA LEU A 509 14.23 -4.80 34.53
C LEU A 509 15.55 -5.54 34.33
N PHE A 510 16.60 -5.03 34.95
CA PHE A 510 17.96 -5.56 34.80
C PHE A 510 18.22 -6.77 35.69
N ARG A 511 17.29 -7.08 36.62
CA ARG A 511 17.39 -8.27 37.46
C ARG A 511 17.45 -9.52 36.58
N ASN A 512 18.52 -10.30 36.74
CA ASN A 512 18.80 -11.51 35.97
C ASN A 512 19.00 -11.31 34.44
N ALA A 513 19.12 -10.06 33.96
CA ALA A 513 19.38 -9.80 32.54
C ALA A 513 20.75 -10.37 32.13
N SER A 514 20.78 -11.12 31.04
CA SER A 514 22.01 -11.68 30.50
C SER A 514 22.79 -10.64 29.69
N ALA A 515 24.05 -10.94 29.39
CA ALA A 515 24.88 -10.13 28.50
C ALA A 515 24.23 -10.00 27.10
N ASN A 516 23.55 -11.04 26.63
CA ASN A 516 22.82 -11.00 25.37
C ASN A 516 21.60 -10.08 25.45
N ASP A 517 20.87 -10.05 26.57
CA ASP A 517 19.77 -9.10 26.77
C ASP A 517 20.28 -7.66 26.71
N PHE A 518 21.36 -7.33 27.43
CA PHE A 518 21.95 -6.00 27.37
C PHE A 518 22.38 -5.63 25.94
N ALA A 519 23.12 -6.52 25.27
CA ALA A 519 23.65 -6.28 23.93
C ALA A 519 22.54 -6.00 22.90
N GLN A 520 21.42 -6.72 22.98
CA GLN A 520 20.33 -6.58 22.02
C GLN A 520 19.33 -5.46 22.37
N ARG A 521 19.11 -5.19 23.66
CA ARG A 521 18.00 -4.34 24.12
C ARG A 521 18.41 -2.91 24.43
N ILE A 522 19.61 -2.68 24.97
CA ILE A 522 20.07 -1.33 25.30
C ILE A 522 20.14 -0.40 24.07
N PRO A 523 20.60 -0.85 22.88
CA PRO A 523 20.56 -0.01 21.69
C PRO A 523 19.13 0.44 21.31
N LEU A 524 18.12 -0.42 21.54
CA LEU A 524 16.72 -0.07 21.31
C LEU A 524 16.26 1.03 22.28
N PHE A 525 16.60 0.92 23.57
CA PHE A 525 16.30 1.99 24.54
C PHE A 525 16.97 3.30 24.16
N VAL A 526 18.26 3.30 23.81
CA VAL A 526 18.98 4.52 23.42
C VAL A 526 18.35 5.16 22.18
N LYS A 527 17.91 4.34 21.21
CA LYS A 527 17.22 4.82 20.01
C LYS A 527 15.89 5.49 20.34
N HIS A 528 15.12 4.95 21.27
CA HIS A 528 13.76 5.43 21.60
C HIS A 528 13.74 6.46 22.74
N PHE A 529 14.83 6.59 23.51
CA PHE A 529 14.99 7.56 24.59
C PHE A 529 16.35 8.27 24.50
N PRO A 530 16.61 9.03 23.42
CA PRO A 530 17.93 9.62 23.17
C PRO A 530 18.35 10.59 24.28
N SER A 531 17.42 11.34 24.86
CA SER A 531 17.65 12.29 25.97
C SER A 531 18.01 11.61 27.29
N LYS A 532 17.81 10.30 27.43
CA LYS A 532 18.08 9.51 28.64
C LYS A 532 19.29 8.58 28.50
N LYS A 533 20.05 8.70 27.41
CA LYS A 533 21.20 7.84 27.09
C LYS A 533 22.22 7.76 28.24
N GLU A 534 22.61 8.89 28.83
CA GLU A 534 23.63 8.93 29.89
C GLU A 534 23.19 8.14 31.13
N LEU A 535 21.95 8.34 31.57
CA LEU A 535 21.35 7.62 32.69
C LEU A 535 21.28 6.11 32.42
N LEU A 536 20.81 5.70 31.23
CA LEU A 536 20.75 4.29 30.82
C LEU A 536 22.14 3.63 30.84
N VAL A 537 23.15 4.34 30.36
CA VAL A 537 24.55 3.88 30.36
C VAL A 537 25.07 3.72 31.79
N GLU A 538 24.76 4.65 32.70
CA GLU A 538 25.16 4.55 34.10
C GLU A 538 24.50 3.37 34.82
N LEU A 539 23.19 3.17 34.63
CA LEU A 539 22.44 2.06 35.20
C LEU A 539 22.96 0.70 34.68
N MET A 540 23.24 0.62 33.38
CA MET A 540 23.86 -0.56 32.78
C MET A 540 25.25 -0.81 33.39
N ARG A 541 26.07 0.23 33.56
CA ARG A 541 27.40 0.12 34.20
C ARG A 541 27.31 -0.46 35.62
N LYS A 542 26.35 0.02 36.43
CA LYS A 542 26.08 -0.53 37.77
C LYS A 542 25.69 -2.01 37.69
N SER A 543 24.78 -2.36 36.78
CA SER A 543 24.29 -3.74 36.65
C SER A 543 25.34 -4.73 36.17
N ILE A 544 26.20 -4.37 35.22
CA ILE A 544 27.23 -5.30 34.70
C ILE A 544 28.42 -5.44 35.66
N ALA A 545 28.59 -4.49 36.59
CA ALA A 545 29.57 -4.56 37.67
C ALA A 545 29.09 -5.40 38.86
N ASP A 546 27.80 -5.73 38.93
CA ASP A 546 27.19 -6.53 39.99
C ASP A 546 27.76 -7.96 39.99
N THR A 547 28.06 -8.49 41.18
CA THR A 547 28.60 -9.85 41.35
C THR A 547 27.63 -10.92 40.86
N ASN A 548 26.31 -10.71 40.98
CA ASN A 548 25.29 -11.62 40.48
C ASN A 548 25.31 -11.69 38.95
N PHE A 549 25.53 -10.56 38.27
CA PHE A 549 25.70 -10.56 36.81
C PHE A 549 26.98 -11.31 36.43
N LEU A 550 28.12 -10.94 37.04
CA LEU A 550 29.42 -11.53 36.69
C LEU A 550 29.50 -13.04 36.97
N SER A 551 28.74 -13.55 37.94
CA SER A 551 28.67 -14.98 38.27
C SER A 551 27.53 -15.73 37.57
N SER A 552 26.65 -15.04 36.84
CA SER A 552 25.48 -15.64 36.20
C SER A 552 25.85 -16.71 35.17
N ALA A 553 25.19 -17.87 35.26
CA ALA A 553 25.31 -18.94 34.26
C ALA A 553 24.71 -18.53 32.90
N ASN A 554 23.77 -17.59 32.88
CA ASN A 554 23.10 -17.12 31.66
C ASN A 554 24.01 -16.24 30.76
N ASN A 555 25.18 -15.84 31.26
CA ASN A 555 26.18 -15.12 30.48
C ASN A 555 27.03 -16.11 29.67
N ASP A 556 26.55 -16.42 28.47
CA ASP A 556 27.23 -17.25 27.49
C ASP A 556 28.30 -16.46 26.70
N LEU A 557 29.15 -17.18 25.97
CA LEU A 557 30.24 -16.58 25.19
C LEU A 557 29.72 -15.59 24.14
N ASN A 558 28.60 -15.92 23.49
CA ASN A 558 27.99 -15.12 22.44
C ASN A 558 27.45 -13.78 22.96
N GLY A 559 26.66 -13.83 24.05
CA GLY A 559 26.11 -12.65 24.70
C GLY A 559 27.20 -11.72 25.22
N LEU A 560 28.23 -12.27 25.87
CA LEU A 560 29.37 -11.49 26.34
C LEU A 560 30.13 -10.84 25.20
N THR A 561 30.37 -11.57 24.10
CA THR A 561 31.06 -11.04 22.92
C THR A 561 30.31 -9.87 22.29
N LYS A 562 29.00 -10.01 22.11
CA LYS A 562 28.14 -8.94 21.57
C LYS A 562 28.08 -7.74 22.50
N LEU A 563 28.00 -7.96 23.81
CA LEU A 563 28.01 -6.88 24.78
C LEU A 563 29.34 -6.12 24.74
N ILE A 564 30.47 -6.81 24.76
CA ILE A 564 31.80 -6.19 24.67
C ILE A 564 31.95 -5.35 23.40
N GLU A 565 31.48 -5.87 22.25
CA GLU A 565 31.48 -5.13 20.99
C GLU A 565 30.65 -3.85 21.07
N LEU A 566 29.45 -3.92 21.64
CA LEU A 566 28.60 -2.74 21.86
C LEU A 566 29.29 -1.70 22.75
N LEU A 567 29.85 -2.13 23.89
CA LEU A 567 30.44 -1.24 24.88
C LEU A 567 31.78 -0.63 24.43
N ARG A 568 32.43 -1.18 23.40
CA ARG A 568 33.62 -0.58 22.77
C ARG A 568 33.31 0.67 21.95
N ASN A 569 32.05 0.87 21.57
CA ASN A 569 31.67 2.10 20.89
C ASN A 569 31.88 3.29 21.87
N PRO A 570 32.69 4.31 21.48
CA PRO A 570 32.96 5.48 22.32
C PRO A 570 31.72 6.16 22.88
N GLU A 571 30.60 6.04 22.16
CA GLU A 571 29.29 6.57 22.56
C GLU A 571 28.75 6.07 23.89
N TYR A 572 29.20 4.90 24.38
CA TYR A 572 28.77 4.33 25.66
C TYR A 572 29.78 4.60 26.80
N GLY A 573 30.94 5.19 26.51
CA GLY A 573 31.87 5.71 27.52
C GLY A 573 32.43 4.69 28.53
N PHE A 574 32.57 3.40 28.16
CA PHE A 574 33.19 2.39 29.03
C PHE A 574 34.71 2.49 29.01
N SER A 575 35.33 2.40 30.19
CA SER A 575 36.79 2.42 30.33
C SER A 575 37.42 1.10 29.87
N LYS A 576 38.70 1.15 29.51
CA LYS A 576 39.47 -0.06 29.16
C LYS A 576 39.50 -1.09 30.30
N GLY A 577 39.48 -0.64 31.57
CA GLY A 577 39.49 -1.51 32.73
C GLY A 577 38.19 -2.28 32.93
N GLU A 578 37.05 -1.65 32.68
CA GLU A 578 35.72 -2.29 32.75
C GLU A 578 35.55 -3.33 31.64
N LEU A 579 35.94 -2.99 30.41
CA LEU A 579 35.92 -3.92 29.28
C LEU A 579 36.80 -5.15 29.55
N LYS A 580 37.96 -4.96 30.20
CA LYS A 580 38.87 -6.06 30.53
C LYS A 580 38.23 -7.12 31.42
N LYS A 581 37.39 -6.73 32.40
CA LYS A 581 36.69 -7.68 33.28
C LYS A 581 35.70 -8.56 32.50
N LEU A 582 34.98 -7.98 31.53
CA LEU A 582 34.07 -8.73 30.66
C LEU A 582 34.83 -9.62 29.68
N GLU A 583 35.96 -9.14 29.14
CA GLU A 583 36.86 -9.93 28.28
C GLU A 583 37.44 -11.14 29.06
N GLU A 584 37.83 -10.95 30.32
CA GLU A 584 38.26 -12.05 31.21
C GLU A 584 37.14 -13.05 31.50
N LEU A 585 35.90 -12.58 31.67
CA LEU A 585 34.74 -13.46 31.84
C LEU A 585 34.43 -14.24 30.56
N ALA A 586 34.50 -13.61 29.40
CA ALA A 586 34.35 -14.26 28.10
C ALA A 586 35.42 -15.33 27.88
N ASN A 587 36.68 -15.05 28.24
CA ASN A 587 37.78 -16.02 28.18
C ASN A 587 37.49 -17.27 29.01
N LYS A 588 36.93 -17.13 30.21
CA LYS A 588 36.54 -18.28 31.05
C LYS A 588 35.41 -19.13 30.48
N LYS A 589 34.62 -18.58 29.55
CA LYS A 589 33.52 -19.30 28.88
C LYS A 589 33.95 -20.00 27.59
N VAL A 590 35.15 -19.72 27.08
CA VAL A 590 35.72 -20.44 25.94
C VAL A 590 35.93 -21.90 26.35
N SER A 591 35.21 -22.80 25.69
CA SER A 591 35.31 -24.24 25.97
C SER A 591 35.03 -25.06 24.71
N LYS A 592 35.34 -26.37 24.79
CA LYS A 592 35.05 -27.34 23.72
C LYS A 592 33.54 -27.57 23.51
N ASP A 593 32.71 -27.27 24.51
CA ASP A 593 31.27 -27.50 24.48
C ASP A 593 30.49 -26.33 23.84
N GLU A 594 31.15 -25.18 23.63
CA GLU A 594 30.58 -24.00 22.95
C GLU A 594 30.44 -24.19 21.44
N SER A 595 29.41 -23.59 20.83
CA SER A 595 29.19 -23.69 19.38
C SER A 595 30.36 -23.12 18.56
N LEU A 596 30.73 -23.79 17.47
CA LEU A 596 31.73 -23.30 16.50
C LEU A 596 31.41 -21.88 15.97
N VAL A 597 30.13 -21.55 15.82
CA VAL A 597 29.70 -20.21 15.39
C VAL A 597 30.06 -19.16 16.45
N HIS A 598 29.74 -19.44 17.71
CA HIS A 598 30.02 -18.53 18.84
C HIS A 598 31.52 -18.36 19.07
N LEU A 599 32.29 -19.45 19.01
CA LEU A 599 33.75 -19.42 19.12
C LEU A 599 34.36 -18.55 18.02
N SER A 600 33.94 -18.74 16.76
CA SER A 600 34.46 -17.94 15.65
C SER A 600 34.11 -16.44 15.77
N ASP A 601 32.88 -16.11 16.18
CA ASP A 601 32.42 -14.72 16.36
C ASP A 601 33.22 -14.01 17.46
N ALA A 602 33.48 -14.71 18.57
CA ALA A 602 34.29 -14.21 19.68
C ALA A 602 35.70 -13.82 19.22
N VAL A 603 36.37 -14.65 18.41
CA VAL A 603 37.70 -14.33 17.86
C VAL A 603 37.66 -13.10 16.97
N HIS A 604 36.69 -13.04 16.05
CA HIS A 604 36.57 -11.95 15.09
C HIS A 604 36.40 -10.58 15.77
N LYS A 605 35.44 -10.50 16.67
CA LYS A 605 35.04 -9.25 17.32
C LYS A 605 36.04 -8.80 18.37
N GLN A 606 36.71 -9.74 19.05
CA GLN A 606 37.61 -9.40 20.15
C GLN A 606 39.08 -9.20 19.73
N LYS A 607 39.45 -9.46 18.45
CA LYS A 607 40.73 -9.11 17.79
C LYS A 607 41.98 -9.32 18.68
N GLY A 608 42.17 -10.54 19.19
CA GLY A 608 43.38 -10.94 19.93
C GLY A 608 43.39 -10.64 21.43
N LYS A 609 42.28 -10.16 22.01
CA LYS A 609 42.14 -10.00 23.47
C LYS A 609 41.60 -11.24 24.19
N ILE A 610 40.86 -12.06 23.45
CA ILE A 610 40.69 -13.47 23.81
C ILE A 610 41.90 -14.22 23.28
N SER A 611 42.32 -15.29 23.97
CA SER A 611 43.33 -16.23 23.49
C SER A 611 42.89 -16.83 22.15
N ALA A 612 43.24 -16.14 21.07
CA ALA A 612 42.86 -16.51 19.72
C ALA A 612 43.42 -17.89 19.39
N ASP A 613 44.63 -18.18 19.89
CA ASP A 613 45.28 -19.48 19.75
C ASP A 613 44.49 -20.61 20.44
N GLU A 614 43.95 -20.38 21.64
CA GLU A 614 43.06 -21.35 22.30
C GLU A 614 41.79 -21.60 21.50
N ILE A 615 41.14 -20.54 20.99
CA ILE A 615 39.93 -20.71 20.19
C ILE A 615 40.23 -21.39 18.84
N TYR A 616 41.33 -21.05 18.17
CA TYR A 616 41.72 -21.71 16.92
C TYR A 616 42.00 -23.20 17.12
N ASN A 617 42.61 -23.57 18.25
CA ASN A 617 42.78 -24.98 18.62
C ASN A 617 41.44 -25.69 18.85
N LEU A 618 40.41 -24.96 19.33
CA LEU A 618 39.06 -25.48 19.50
C LEU A 618 38.25 -25.51 18.18
N ILE A 619 38.61 -24.73 17.16
CA ILE A 619 38.00 -24.75 15.82
C ILE A 619 38.91 -25.57 14.88
N SER A 620 39.06 -26.85 15.19
CA SER A 620 39.89 -27.76 14.39
C SER A 620 39.15 -28.32 13.17
N PRO A 621 39.88 -28.75 12.11
CA PRO A 621 39.28 -29.44 10.97
C PRO A 621 38.47 -30.68 11.39
N GLU A 622 38.98 -31.44 12.36
CA GLU A 622 38.34 -32.65 12.89
C GLU A 622 37.02 -32.34 13.60
N ARG A 623 36.96 -31.23 14.33
CA ARG A 623 35.73 -30.82 15.01
C ARG A 623 34.67 -30.34 14.02
N ILE A 624 35.05 -29.52 13.03
CA ILE A 624 34.14 -29.11 11.95
C ILE A 624 33.62 -30.35 11.21
N PHE A 625 34.50 -31.32 10.94
CA PHE A 625 34.16 -32.60 10.36
C PHE A 625 33.09 -33.35 11.18
N ASN A 626 33.32 -33.54 12.48
CA ASN A 626 32.39 -34.26 13.36
C ASN A 626 31.04 -33.53 13.49
N GLU A 627 31.05 -32.20 13.65
CA GLU A 627 29.81 -31.43 13.80
C GLU A 627 29.00 -31.31 12.49
N LEU A 628 29.64 -31.42 11.32
CA LEU A 628 28.95 -31.56 10.03
C LEU A 628 28.32 -32.95 9.84
N LEU A 629 28.95 -34.01 10.36
CA LEU A 629 28.40 -35.37 10.30
C LEU A 629 27.24 -35.57 11.29
N ASP A 630 27.32 -34.96 12.46
CA ASP A 630 26.29 -34.99 13.50
C ASP A 630 25.10 -34.03 13.22
N ASP A 631 25.09 -33.35 12.07
CA ASP A 631 24.12 -32.29 11.70
C ASP A 631 24.03 -31.13 12.72
N LYS A 632 25.02 -30.97 13.62
CA LYS A 632 25.11 -29.84 14.58
C LYS A 632 25.38 -28.52 13.87
N ILE A 633 26.13 -28.57 12.77
CA ILE A 633 26.26 -27.46 11.83
C ILE A 633 25.95 -27.93 10.41
N SER A 634 25.51 -27.01 9.57
CA SER A 634 25.31 -27.24 8.13
C SER A 634 26.40 -26.55 7.33
N ILE A 635 26.57 -26.93 6.07
CA ILE A 635 27.63 -26.37 5.22
C ILE A 635 27.53 -24.83 5.07
N LYS A 636 26.33 -24.25 5.14
CA LYS A 636 26.16 -22.78 5.14
C LYS A 636 26.81 -22.09 6.34
N HIS A 637 26.97 -22.77 7.47
CA HIS A 637 27.62 -22.18 8.66
C HIS A 637 29.12 -21.94 8.42
N LEU A 638 29.75 -22.64 7.46
CA LEU A 638 31.15 -22.38 7.08
C LEU A 638 31.37 -20.98 6.52
N GLU A 639 30.35 -20.36 5.91
CA GLU A 639 30.41 -18.95 5.50
C GLU A 639 30.66 -18.05 6.71
N SER A 640 29.91 -18.24 7.80
CA SER A 640 30.08 -17.43 9.02
C SER A 640 31.41 -17.76 9.72
N ILE A 641 31.66 -19.05 9.97
CA ILE A 641 32.81 -19.52 10.75
C ILE A 641 34.13 -19.16 10.07
N LEU A 642 34.34 -19.60 8.83
CA LEU A 642 35.64 -19.50 8.16
C LEU A 642 35.80 -18.16 7.44
N ILE A 643 34.76 -17.68 6.74
CA ILE A 643 34.89 -16.55 5.81
C ILE A 643 34.61 -15.20 6.49
N GLN A 644 33.51 -15.10 7.24
CA GLN A 644 33.13 -13.84 7.89
C GLN A 644 33.95 -13.60 9.16
N ASN A 645 34.28 -14.67 9.89
CA ASN A 645 34.91 -14.54 11.20
C ASN A 645 36.43 -14.80 11.16
N ILE A 646 36.88 -16.05 10.90
CA ILE A 646 38.30 -16.42 11.02
C ILE A 646 39.16 -15.75 9.94
N LYS A 647 38.74 -15.76 8.66
CA LYS A 647 39.51 -15.16 7.55
C LYS A 647 39.81 -13.67 7.78
N LYS A 648 38.92 -12.94 8.47
CA LYS A 648 39.10 -11.52 8.78
C LYS A 648 40.20 -11.26 9.81
N VAL A 649 40.50 -12.25 10.66
CA VAL A 649 41.59 -12.16 11.66
C VAL A 649 42.86 -12.79 11.11
N SER A 650 42.77 -14.00 10.55
CA SER A 650 43.88 -14.71 9.95
C SER A 650 43.43 -15.53 8.74
N PRO A 651 43.65 -15.02 7.51
CA PRO A 651 43.37 -15.75 6.28
C PRO A 651 44.07 -17.12 6.22
N LYS A 652 45.30 -17.20 6.71
CA LYS A 652 46.12 -18.42 6.72
C LYS A 652 45.52 -19.51 7.60
N ILE A 653 45.01 -19.15 8.77
CA ILE A 653 44.36 -20.12 9.68
C ILE A 653 43.05 -20.61 9.07
N ALA A 654 42.22 -19.72 8.53
CA ALA A 654 40.98 -20.12 7.85
C ALA A 654 41.27 -21.08 6.68
N TYR A 655 42.29 -20.78 5.88
CA TYR A 655 42.72 -21.63 4.77
C TYR A 655 43.20 -23.00 5.25
N ASN A 656 44.08 -23.04 6.25
CA ASN A 656 44.60 -24.29 6.82
C ASN A 656 43.50 -25.14 7.46
N ILE A 657 42.51 -24.52 8.11
CA ILE A 657 41.37 -25.26 8.65
C ILE A 657 40.59 -25.87 7.51
N TYR A 658 40.21 -25.06 6.51
CA TYR A 658 39.37 -25.50 5.41
C TYR A 658 39.97 -26.65 4.60
N THR A 659 41.23 -26.52 4.18
CA THR A 659 41.90 -27.50 3.31
C THR A 659 42.26 -28.81 4.00
N ASN A 660 42.14 -28.88 5.33
CA ASN A 660 42.35 -30.09 6.11
C ASN A 660 41.03 -30.74 6.60
N ILE A 661 39.86 -30.19 6.25
CA ILE A 661 38.59 -30.89 6.50
C ILE A 661 38.47 -32.07 5.53
N SER A 662 37.85 -33.17 5.95
CA SER A 662 37.59 -34.30 5.03
C SER A 662 36.65 -33.90 3.88
N ILE A 663 37.09 -34.16 2.63
CA ILE A 663 36.28 -33.95 1.43
C ILE A 663 34.98 -34.77 1.48
N ASP A 664 35.02 -36.00 1.99
CA ASP A 664 33.85 -36.88 2.08
C ASP A 664 32.79 -36.31 3.02
N ALA A 665 33.19 -35.73 4.16
CA ALA A 665 32.23 -35.10 5.07
C ALA A 665 31.62 -33.84 4.50
N LEU A 666 32.43 -32.98 3.85
CA LEU A 666 31.90 -31.80 3.14
C LEU A 666 30.92 -32.22 2.05
N ALA A 667 31.21 -33.31 1.33
CA ALA A 667 30.33 -33.85 0.31
C ALA A 667 29.01 -34.36 0.90
N LYS A 668 29.06 -35.16 1.98
CA LYS A 668 27.86 -35.64 2.70
C LYS A 668 27.02 -34.51 3.27
N ALA A 669 27.64 -33.52 3.91
CA ALA A 669 26.94 -32.34 4.43
C ALA A 669 26.33 -31.46 3.32
N SER A 670 26.92 -31.46 2.12
CA SER A 670 26.39 -30.74 0.96
C SER A 670 25.08 -31.36 0.44
N ILE A 671 24.90 -32.67 0.60
CA ILE A 671 23.75 -33.43 0.06
C ILE A 671 22.72 -33.82 1.11
N ALA A 672 23.03 -33.69 2.41
CA ALA A 672 22.15 -34.08 3.51
C ALA A 672 20.73 -33.53 3.35
N ALA A 673 19.75 -34.45 3.27
CA ALA A 673 18.33 -34.15 3.09
C ALA A 673 17.60 -33.94 4.43
N ASN A 674 18.18 -34.39 5.55
CA ASN A 674 17.53 -34.51 6.86
C ASN A 674 17.68 -33.27 7.78
N SER A 675 18.34 -32.20 7.31
CA SER A 675 18.36 -30.95 8.08
C SER A 675 16.98 -30.28 8.05
N ALA A 676 16.53 -29.72 9.18
CA ALA A 676 15.25 -29.00 9.30
C ALA A 676 15.06 -27.87 8.26
N ALA A 677 16.13 -27.46 7.57
CA ALA A 677 16.11 -26.59 6.41
C ALA A 677 17.18 -27.05 5.37
N PRO A 678 16.81 -27.86 4.36
CA PRO A 678 17.77 -28.34 3.37
C PRO A 678 18.40 -27.18 2.58
N VAL A 679 19.73 -27.18 2.44
CA VAL A 679 20.47 -26.13 1.73
C VAL A 679 20.15 -26.18 0.23
N SER A 680 19.75 -25.03 -0.33
CA SER A 680 19.43 -24.87 -1.76
C SER A 680 20.70 -24.95 -2.62
N PHE A 681 20.52 -25.22 -3.92
CA PHE A 681 21.63 -25.25 -4.87
C PHE A 681 22.37 -23.89 -4.96
N GLU A 682 21.62 -22.79 -4.97
CA GLU A 682 22.19 -21.43 -4.98
C GLU A 682 23.04 -21.16 -3.73
N GLN A 683 22.51 -21.45 -2.54
CA GLN A 683 23.24 -21.19 -1.30
C GLN A 683 24.47 -22.10 -1.16
N LEU A 684 24.37 -23.35 -1.61
CA LEU A 684 25.49 -24.29 -1.59
C LEU A 684 26.64 -23.82 -2.49
N THR A 685 26.33 -23.46 -3.74
CA THR A 685 27.32 -22.96 -4.70
C THR A 685 27.89 -21.60 -4.30
N LYS A 686 27.13 -20.77 -3.57
CA LYS A 686 27.65 -19.55 -2.93
C LYS A 686 28.77 -19.87 -1.95
N VAL A 687 28.54 -20.83 -1.05
CA VAL A 687 29.52 -21.25 -0.04
C VAL A 687 30.77 -21.80 -0.73
N PHE A 688 30.62 -22.65 -1.74
CA PHE A 688 31.76 -23.15 -2.53
C PHE A 688 32.56 -22.00 -3.16
N MET A 689 31.90 -21.02 -3.77
CA MET A 689 32.60 -19.86 -4.34
C MET A 689 33.38 -19.07 -3.28
N LEU A 690 32.81 -18.85 -2.09
CA LEU A 690 33.48 -18.14 -1.01
C LEU A 690 34.71 -18.90 -0.48
N LEU A 691 34.59 -20.22 -0.37
CA LEU A 691 35.67 -21.11 0.04
C LEU A 691 36.78 -21.16 -1.02
N HIS A 692 36.43 -21.30 -2.30
CA HIS A 692 37.37 -21.21 -3.41
C HIS A 692 38.12 -19.86 -3.41
N ASN A 693 37.41 -18.75 -3.18
CA ASN A 693 38.01 -17.42 -3.04
C ASN A 693 38.89 -17.25 -1.80
N LEU A 694 38.72 -18.08 -0.75
CA LEU A 694 39.67 -18.16 0.37
C LEU A 694 40.94 -18.93 -0.04
N GLU A 695 40.82 -19.98 -0.83
CA GLU A 695 42.01 -20.68 -1.32
C GLU A 695 42.83 -19.81 -2.28
N ARG A 696 42.18 -19.05 -3.17
CA ARG A 696 42.83 -18.13 -4.12
C ARG A 696 43.63 -17.00 -3.47
N THR A 697 43.49 -16.76 -2.16
CA THR A 697 44.39 -15.82 -1.45
C THR A 697 45.74 -16.46 -1.09
N HIS A 698 45.93 -17.77 -1.34
CA HIS A 698 47.09 -18.55 -0.91
C HIS A 698 47.79 -19.33 -2.04
N PHE A 699 47.25 -19.34 -3.26
CA PHE A 699 47.88 -19.96 -4.44
C PHE A 699 47.68 -19.09 -5.70
N ASP A 700 48.48 -19.33 -6.74
CA ASP A 700 48.48 -18.54 -7.97
C ASP A 700 47.19 -18.68 -8.79
N LYS A 701 46.71 -17.59 -9.39
CA LYS A 701 45.34 -17.48 -9.94
C LYS A 701 44.96 -18.53 -11.00
N ASP A 702 45.94 -19.18 -11.62
CA ASP A 702 45.77 -20.05 -12.80
C ASP A 702 45.92 -21.56 -12.49
N ASP A 703 46.25 -21.96 -11.25
CA ASP A 703 46.39 -23.38 -10.88
C ASP A 703 45.13 -23.97 -10.23
N ILE A 704 44.08 -24.14 -11.04
CA ILE A 704 42.80 -24.75 -10.63
C ILE A 704 42.99 -26.22 -10.20
N SER A 705 44.03 -26.90 -10.71
CA SER A 705 44.30 -28.32 -10.44
C SER A 705 44.56 -28.62 -8.97
N ASN A 706 44.99 -27.61 -8.21
CA ASN A 706 45.24 -27.68 -6.79
C ASN A 706 44.08 -27.23 -5.89
N SER A 707 42.98 -26.72 -6.46
CA SER A 707 41.84 -26.25 -5.66
C SER A 707 41.16 -27.39 -4.89
N PHE A 708 41.09 -27.24 -3.57
CA PHE A 708 40.40 -28.18 -2.68
C PHE A 708 38.88 -28.16 -2.94
N THR A 709 38.33 -26.99 -3.23
CA THR A 709 36.92 -26.80 -3.60
C THR A 709 36.60 -27.48 -4.94
N ALA A 710 37.48 -27.38 -5.94
CA ALA A 710 37.28 -28.09 -7.21
C ALA A 710 37.30 -29.62 -7.00
N LYS A 711 38.22 -30.13 -6.16
CA LYS A 711 38.27 -31.55 -5.76
C LYS A 711 37.00 -31.99 -5.03
N LEU A 712 36.44 -31.15 -4.15
CA LEU A 712 35.15 -31.40 -3.49
C LEU A 712 33.99 -31.50 -4.49
N ILE A 713 33.90 -30.56 -5.44
CA ILE A 713 32.85 -30.58 -6.47
C ILE A 713 32.99 -31.83 -7.35
N LEU A 714 34.21 -32.19 -7.74
CA LEU A 714 34.47 -33.41 -8.50
C LEU A 714 34.05 -34.66 -7.71
N HIS A 715 34.37 -34.71 -6.41
CA HIS A 715 33.97 -35.80 -5.52
C HIS A 715 32.44 -35.92 -5.43
N LEU A 716 31.73 -34.80 -5.26
CA LEU A 716 30.26 -34.75 -5.27
C LEU A 716 29.69 -35.30 -6.59
N LEU A 717 30.26 -34.90 -7.73
CA LEU A 717 29.80 -35.32 -9.05
C LEU A 717 30.15 -36.76 -9.41
N ASN A 718 31.11 -37.38 -8.72
CA ASN A 718 31.50 -38.78 -8.93
C ASN A 718 30.78 -39.73 -7.97
N ASN A 719 30.67 -39.36 -6.69
CA ASN A 719 30.19 -40.26 -5.63
C ASN A 719 28.75 -39.96 -5.19
N HIS A 720 28.26 -38.72 -5.40
CA HIS A 720 26.95 -38.26 -4.95
C HIS A 720 26.17 -37.55 -6.07
N TYR A 721 26.36 -38.01 -7.30
CA TYR A 721 25.83 -37.37 -8.51
C TYR A 721 24.32 -37.16 -8.43
N ASN A 722 23.56 -38.19 -8.04
CA ASN A 722 22.10 -38.13 -8.06
C ASN A 722 21.56 -37.07 -7.09
N ASP A 723 22.07 -37.01 -5.85
CA ASP A 723 21.61 -36.08 -4.82
C ASP A 723 21.99 -34.63 -5.14
N PHE A 724 23.23 -34.43 -5.60
CA PHE A 724 23.70 -33.10 -5.99
C PHE A 724 22.96 -32.59 -7.23
N MET A 725 22.76 -33.44 -8.24
CA MET A 725 21.98 -33.09 -9.43
C MET A 725 20.49 -32.92 -9.13
N TYR A 726 19.95 -33.63 -8.13
CA TYR A 726 18.58 -33.45 -7.69
C TYR A 726 18.34 -32.02 -7.16
N LYS A 727 19.26 -31.50 -6.33
CA LYS A 727 19.23 -30.10 -5.87
C LYS A 727 19.28 -29.12 -7.04
N ALA A 728 20.16 -29.36 -8.01
CA ALA A 728 20.28 -28.52 -9.20
C ALA A 728 19.01 -28.55 -10.07
N LYS A 729 18.38 -29.72 -10.22
CA LYS A 729 17.12 -29.89 -10.98
C LYS A 729 15.94 -29.18 -10.33
N ARG A 730 15.85 -29.18 -8.99
CA ARG A 730 14.77 -28.51 -8.24
C ARG A 730 14.93 -27.00 -8.11
N ALA A 731 16.13 -26.47 -8.28
CA ALA A 731 16.34 -25.02 -8.29
C ALA A 731 15.52 -24.36 -9.41
N ASN A 732 14.88 -23.22 -9.13
CA ASN A 732 14.28 -22.41 -10.18
C ASN A 732 15.37 -21.92 -11.16
N LEU A 733 14.96 -21.35 -12.30
CA LEU A 733 15.91 -20.97 -13.34
C LEU A 733 16.96 -19.95 -12.86
N TYR A 734 16.55 -18.97 -12.07
CA TYR A 734 17.44 -17.93 -11.54
C TYR A 734 18.51 -18.51 -10.60
N ASP A 735 18.07 -19.29 -9.60
CA ASP A 735 18.93 -19.95 -8.62
C ASP A 735 19.90 -20.93 -9.30
N PHE A 736 19.41 -21.63 -10.33
CA PHE A 736 20.22 -22.53 -11.14
C PHE A 736 21.29 -21.78 -11.94
N ILE A 737 20.96 -20.71 -12.67
CA ILE A 737 21.95 -19.94 -13.45
C ILE A 737 22.99 -19.32 -12.52
N THR A 738 22.56 -18.79 -11.38
CA THR A 738 23.46 -18.22 -10.37
C THR A 738 24.40 -19.27 -9.80
N GLY A 739 23.90 -20.48 -9.51
CA GLY A 739 24.77 -21.58 -9.09
C GLY A 739 25.68 -22.11 -10.20
N TYR A 740 25.18 -22.19 -11.44
CA TYR A 740 25.95 -22.63 -12.61
C TYR A 740 27.15 -21.71 -12.86
N THR A 741 26.92 -20.40 -12.91
CA THR A 741 27.99 -19.40 -13.10
C THR A 741 29.06 -19.48 -12.01
N ARG A 742 28.67 -19.68 -10.75
CA ARG A 742 29.63 -19.89 -9.65
C ARG A 742 30.44 -21.18 -9.82
N LEU A 743 29.81 -22.28 -10.20
CA LEU A 743 30.54 -23.53 -10.46
C LEU A 743 31.50 -23.38 -11.65
N PHE A 744 31.08 -22.67 -12.69
CA PHE A 744 31.88 -22.37 -13.87
C PHE A 744 33.14 -21.59 -13.53
N ASP A 745 33.02 -20.58 -12.66
CA ASP A 745 34.14 -19.77 -12.17
C ASP A 745 35.13 -20.58 -11.30
N ILE A 746 34.69 -21.69 -10.68
CA ILE A 746 35.55 -22.60 -9.90
C ILE A 746 36.25 -23.62 -10.80
N ASP A 747 35.48 -24.33 -11.64
CA ASP A 747 35.99 -25.29 -12.62
C ASP A 747 35.07 -25.29 -13.85
N LYS A 748 35.50 -24.55 -14.86
CA LYS A 748 34.82 -24.39 -16.15
C LYS A 748 34.60 -25.73 -16.85
N GLY A 749 35.66 -26.53 -17.02
CA GLY A 749 35.61 -27.76 -17.80
C GLY A 749 34.75 -28.85 -17.14
N LEU A 750 34.76 -28.93 -15.81
CA LEU A 750 33.87 -29.83 -15.07
C LEU A 750 32.41 -29.38 -15.16
N THR A 751 32.16 -28.08 -14.98
CA THR A 751 30.79 -27.52 -15.00
C THR A 751 30.13 -27.70 -16.36
N GLU A 752 30.82 -27.36 -17.46
CA GLU A 752 30.29 -27.54 -18.81
C GLU A 752 29.96 -29.01 -19.08
N ARG A 753 30.88 -29.94 -18.77
CA ARG A 753 30.67 -31.38 -19.02
C ARG A 753 29.49 -31.95 -18.26
N LYS A 754 29.20 -31.47 -17.04
CA LYS A 754 28.20 -32.08 -16.14
C LYS A 754 26.85 -31.37 -16.12
N PHE A 755 26.81 -30.05 -16.36
CA PHE A 755 25.59 -29.24 -16.19
C PHE A 755 25.01 -28.66 -17.49
N SER A 756 25.75 -28.61 -18.61
CA SER A 756 25.28 -27.96 -19.85
C SER A 756 23.95 -28.51 -20.37
N ARG A 757 23.76 -29.83 -20.31
CA ARG A 757 22.49 -30.46 -20.72
C ARG A 757 21.32 -29.97 -19.86
N LEU A 758 21.53 -29.83 -18.54
CA LEU A 758 20.50 -29.35 -17.63
C LEU A 758 20.21 -27.86 -17.84
N LEU A 759 21.25 -27.06 -18.11
CA LEU A 759 21.10 -25.65 -18.47
C LEU A 759 20.22 -25.48 -19.72
N ASN A 760 20.49 -26.26 -20.78
CA ASN A 760 19.67 -26.25 -22.01
C ASN A 760 18.23 -26.69 -21.79
N LEU A 761 17.98 -27.67 -20.93
CA LEU A 761 16.62 -28.11 -20.59
C LEU A 761 15.85 -27.04 -19.80
N LYS A 762 16.51 -26.41 -18.82
CA LYS A 762 15.91 -25.35 -18.00
C LYS A 762 15.68 -24.06 -18.78
N SER A 763 16.50 -23.74 -19.78
CA SER A 763 16.28 -22.59 -20.66
C SER A 763 15.03 -22.69 -21.54
N GLN A 764 14.55 -23.92 -21.79
CA GLN A 764 13.35 -24.19 -22.59
C GLN A 764 12.06 -24.18 -21.77
N SER A 765 12.14 -24.36 -20.45
CA SER A 765 11.00 -24.47 -19.53
C SER A 765 11.09 -23.41 -18.44
N VAL A 766 10.76 -22.16 -18.80
CA VAL A 766 10.88 -21.02 -17.88
C VAL A 766 9.66 -21.01 -16.93
N ASP A 767 9.79 -21.72 -15.82
CA ASP A 767 8.84 -21.63 -14.70
C ASP A 767 9.06 -20.29 -13.97
N THR A 768 8.07 -19.41 -14.01
CA THR A 768 8.29 -17.94 -14.01
C THR A 768 7.55 -17.19 -12.91
N ALA A 769 6.89 -17.91 -12.00
CA ALA A 769 6.04 -17.31 -10.97
C ALA A 769 6.80 -16.46 -9.92
N GLU A 770 8.14 -16.52 -9.85
CA GLU A 770 8.91 -15.96 -8.71
C GLU A 770 10.11 -15.08 -9.10
N ILE A 771 10.25 -14.71 -10.38
CA ILE A 771 11.43 -14.01 -10.87
C ILE A 771 11.22 -12.49 -10.87
N THR A 772 12.03 -11.75 -10.10
CA THR A 772 12.08 -10.28 -10.14
C THR A 772 13.08 -9.80 -11.19
N LEU A 773 12.75 -8.71 -11.91
CA LEU A 773 13.58 -8.15 -12.98
C LEU A 773 15.05 -7.92 -12.56
N SER A 774 15.30 -7.33 -11.38
CA SER A 774 16.66 -7.04 -10.90
C SER A 774 17.56 -8.28 -10.84
N ASN A 775 17.14 -9.29 -10.08
CA ASN A 775 17.97 -10.46 -9.78
C ASN A 775 18.16 -11.31 -11.04
N PHE A 776 17.11 -11.46 -11.84
CA PHE A 776 17.18 -12.21 -13.08
C PHE A 776 18.16 -11.61 -14.08
N SER A 777 18.06 -10.30 -14.31
CA SER A 777 18.95 -9.59 -15.24
C SER A 777 20.41 -9.74 -14.86
N GLN A 778 20.75 -9.70 -13.56
CA GLN A 778 22.10 -9.95 -13.08
C GLN A 778 22.60 -11.37 -13.40
N ALA A 779 21.77 -12.39 -13.15
CA ALA A 779 22.13 -13.77 -13.46
C ALA A 779 22.32 -13.99 -14.98
N ILE A 780 21.44 -13.40 -15.79
CA ILE A 780 21.50 -13.48 -17.25
C ILE A 780 22.75 -12.78 -17.80
N ARG A 781 23.07 -11.58 -17.29
CA ARG A 781 24.29 -10.87 -17.67
C ARG A 781 25.53 -11.70 -17.35
N ARG A 782 25.60 -12.31 -16.15
CA ARG A 782 26.72 -13.19 -15.76
C ARG A 782 26.83 -14.40 -16.66
N LEU A 783 25.71 -15.03 -17.01
CA LEU A 783 25.68 -16.13 -17.96
C LEU A 783 26.23 -15.70 -19.32
N ALA A 784 25.74 -14.58 -19.86
CA ALA A 784 26.15 -14.06 -21.16
C ALA A 784 27.64 -13.70 -21.23
N ALA A 785 28.24 -13.30 -20.11
CA ALA A 785 29.65 -12.95 -20.00
C ALA A 785 30.59 -14.18 -19.95
N LEU A 786 30.06 -15.40 -19.76
CA LEU A 786 30.90 -16.61 -19.72
C LEU A 786 31.57 -16.88 -21.07
N LYS A 787 32.88 -17.16 -21.04
CA LYS A 787 33.66 -17.57 -22.20
C LYS A 787 33.91 -19.08 -22.15
N GLY A 788 33.05 -19.86 -22.81
CA GLY A 788 33.13 -21.32 -22.89
C GLY A 788 34.33 -21.84 -23.71
N ASP A 789 34.54 -23.15 -23.76
CA ASP A 789 35.57 -23.80 -24.62
C ASP A 789 35.12 -23.96 -26.09
N GLY A 790 34.10 -23.20 -26.51
CA GLY A 790 33.62 -23.14 -27.91
C GLY A 790 32.35 -23.93 -28.22
N GLN A 791 31.81 -24.74 -27.30
CA GLN A 791 30.62 -25.56 -27.55
C GLN A 791 29.28 -24.84 -27.27
N ILE A 792 29.27 -23.83 -26.39
CA ILE A 792 28.04 -23.12 -25.98
C ILE A 792 28.21 -21.62 -26.22
N ASN A 793 27.32 -21.05 -27.02
CA ASN A 793 27.19 -19.61 -27.15
C ASN A 793 26.29 -19.09 -26.02
N TYR A 794 26.89 -18.75 -24.88
CA TYR A 794 26.15 -18.30 -23.70
C TYR A 794 25.37 -17.01 -23.91
N LYS A 795 25.86 -16.10 -24.76
CA LYS A 795 25.15 -14.87 -25.11
C LYS A 795 23.86 -15.17 -25.88
N SER A 796 23.91 -16.09 -26.84
CA SER A 796 22.74 -16.56 -27.58
C SER A 796 21.74 -17.28 -26.65
N LEU A 797 22.23 -18.19 -25.80
CA LEU A 797 21.40 -18.90 -24.84
C LEU A 797 20.70 -17.95 -23.86
N ALA A 798 21.43 -16.97 -23.31
CA ALA A 798 20.90 -15.92 -22.46
C ALA A 798 19.81 -15.09 -23.17
N ALA A 799 20.01 -14.76 -24.45
CA ALA A 799 18.98 -14.08 -25.25
C ALA A 799 17.71 -14.93 -25.42
N THR A 800 17.84 -16.23 -25.67
CA THR A 800 16.69 -17.15 -25.74
C THR A 800 15.93 -17.20 -24.41
N ILE A 801 16.65 -17.28 -23.29
CA ILE A 801 16.05 -17.28 -21.96
C ILE A 801 15.27 -15.99 -21.70
N LEU A 802 15.85 -14.84 -22.06
CA LEU A 802 15.18 -13.53 -21.93
C LEU A 802 13.91 -13.45 -22.75
N GLN A 803 13.92 -13.94 -24.00
CA GLN A 803 12.73 -13.96 -24.83
C GLN A 803 11.60 -14.80 -24.21
N ASN A 804 11.94 -15.99 -23.72
CA ASN A 804 10.97 -16.88 -23.07
C ASN A 804 10.42 -16.29 -21.75
N ALA A 805 11.21 -15.48 -21.04
CA ALA A 805 10.82 -14.88 -19.77
C ALA A 805 10.07 -13.53 -19.92
N LYS A 806 10.06 -12.91 -21.11
CA LYS A 806 9.64 -11.51 -21.33
C LYS A 806 8.28 -11.16 -20.71
N GLN A 807 7.25 -11.94 -21.01
CA GLN A 807 5.87 -11.66 -20.53
C GLN A 807 5.77 -11.69 -19.00
N ASN A 808 6.49 -12.60 -18.35
CA ASN A 808 6.47 -12.71 -16.90
C ASN A 808 7.30 -11.63 -16.23
N LEU A 809 8.40 -11.19 -16.84
CA LEU A 809 9.15 -10.02 -16.37
C LEU A 809 8.29 -8.75 -16.37
N ILE A 810 7.46 -8.57 -17.41
CA ILE A 810 6.50 -7.46 -17.48
C ILE A 810 5.45 -7.58 -16.36
N LYS A 811 4.80 -8.73 -16.24
CA LYS A 811 3.77 -8.99 -15.23
C LYS A 811 4.31 -8.79 -13.80
N ASN A 812 5.49 -9.32 -13.50
CA ASN A 812 6.09 -9.23 -12.16
C ASN A 812 6.59 -7.81 -11.83
N ALA A 813 6.84 -6.96 -12.85
CA ALA A 813 7.25 -5.57 -12.63
C ALA A 813 6.18 -4.75 -11.90
N GLU A 814 4.90 -5.09 -12.04
CA GLU A 814 3.80 -4.43 -11.31
C GLU A 814 3.96 -4.54 -9.78
N HIS A 815 4.56 -5.63 -9.30
CA HIS A 815 4.64 -5.99 -7.88
C HIS A 815 5.98 -5.63 -7.22
N ILE A 816 6.91 -4.99 -7.93
CA ILE A 816 8.21 -4.54 -7.39
C ILE A 816 8.34 -3.02 -7.44
N ASP A 817 9.21 -2.45 -6.62
CA ASP A 817 9.44 -1.00 -6.59
C ASP A 817 10.25 -0.53 -7.81
N ILE A 818 10.13 0.76 -8.17
CA ILE A 818 10.80 1.32 -9.35
C ILE A 818 12.33 1.16 -9.30
N GLY A 819 12.92 1.13 -8.10
CA GLY A 819 14.35 0.91 -7.92
C GLY A 819 14.83 -0.48 -8.33
N LYS A 820 13.98 -1.52 -8.22
CA LYS A 820 14.31 -2.87 -8.73
C LYS A 820 14.10 -2.97 -10.24
N ILE A 821 13.13 -2.22 -10.77
CA ILE A 821 12.90 -2.14 -12.21
C ILE A 821 14.10 -1.47 -12.89
N SER A 822 14.54 -0.31 -12.38
CA SER A 822 15.67 0.44 -12.95
C SER A 822 16.96 -0.37 -12.96
N THR A 823 17.29 -1.03 -11.84
CA THR A 823 18.50 -1.85 -11.75
C THR A 823 18.44 -3.03 -12.71
N GLY A 824 17.29 -3.70 -12.82
CA GLY A 824 17.13 -4.83 -13.74
C GLY A 824 17.26 -4.44 -15.21
N LEU A 825 16.76 -3.27 -15.61
CA LEU A 825 16.92 -2.76 -16.97
C LEU A 825 18.38 -2.34 -17.25
N GLN A 826 19.02 -1.64 -16.32
CA GLN A 826 20.44 -1.29 -16.45
C GLN A 826 21.34 -2.54 -16.60
N GLU A 827 21.07 -3.61 -15.85
CA GLU A 827 21.86 -4.84 -15.96
C GLU A 827 21.74 -5.49 -17.35
N LEU A 828 20.56 -5.40 -17.98
CA LEU A 828 20.36 -5.91 -19.33
C LEU A 828 20.98 -4.99 -20.38
N SER A 829 21.00 -3.68 -20.17
CA SER A 829 21.49 -2.72 -21.16
C SER A 829 22.99 -2.90 -21.48
N VAL A 830 23.75 -3.55 -20.59
CA VAL A 830 25.18 -3.84 -20.78
C VAL A 830 25.42 -4.85 -21.91
N GLU A 831 24.75 -6.01 -21.86
CA GLU A 831 24.99 -7.10 -22.82
C GLU A 831 23.87 -7.26 -23.87
N PHE A 832 22.69 -6.72 -23.59
CA PHE A 832 21.44 -6.89 -24.32
C PHE A 832 20.71 -5.54 -24.51
N LYS A 833 21.44 -4.54 -25.01
CA LYS A 833 20.94 -3.17 -25.18
C LYS A 833 19.56 -3.10 -25.87
N ASP A 834 19.41 -3.70 -27.05
CA ASP A 834 18.15 -3.65 -27.82
C ASP A 834 16.96 -4.31 -27.09
N TYR A 835 17.23 -5.41 -26.38
CA TYR A 835 16.20 -6.08 -25.57
C TYR A 835 15.81 -5.22 -24.36
N SER A 836 16.80 -4.60 -23.69
CA SER A 836 16.56 -3.68 -22.59
C SER A 836 15.73 -2.47 -23.02
N GLU A 837 16.03 -1.90 -24.18
CA GLU A 837 15.26 -0.80 -24.77
C GLU A 837 13.80 -1.22 -25.04
N THR A 838 13.62 -2.39 -25.66
CA THR A 838 12.28 -2.93 -25.94
C THR A 838 11.50 -3.17 -24.65
N LEU A 839 12.13 -3.77 -23.64
CA LEU A 839 11.48 -4.05 -22.35
C LEU A 839 11.20 -2.77 -21.56
N PHE A 840 12.07 -1.77 -21.62
CA PHE A 840 11.82 -0.45 -21.06
C PHE A 840 10.54 0.17 -21.65
N HIS A 841 10.39 0.09 -22.98
CA HIS A 841 9.21 0.59 -23.67
C HIS A 841 7.93 -0.14 -23.25
N ASP A 842 7.98 -1.47 -23.17
CA ASP A 842 6.84 -2.29 -22.71
C ASP A 842 6.44 -1.98 -21.26
N LEU A 843 7.40 -1.58 -20.43
CA LEU A 843 7.19 -1.22 -19.02
C LEU A 843 6.82 0.26 -18.78
N ARG A 844 6.69 1.07 -19.84
CA ARG A 844 6.53 2.54 -19.71
C ARG A 844 5.44 2.98 -18.73
N PHE A 845 4.27 2.35 -18.78
CA PHE A 845 3.13 2.72 -17.95
C PHE A 845 3.41 2.41 -16.47
N ILE A 846 4.02 1.25 -16.20
CA ILE A 846 4.39 0.83 -14.84
C ILE A 846 5.46 1.76 -14.28
N ILE A 847 6.46 2.13 -15.11
CA ILE A 847 7.54 3.04 -14.74
C ILE A 847 7.00 4.43 -14.40
N LEU A 848 6.09 4.99 -15.21
CA LEU A 848 5.49 6.31 -14.96
C LEU A 848 4.59 6.30 -13.72
N GLU A 849 3.70 5.32 -13.59
CA GLU A 849 2.82 5.15 -12.42
C GLU A 849 3.62 5.06 -11.11
N LYS A 850 4.64 4.20 -11.08
CA LYS A 850 5.50 4.06 -9.89
C LYS A 850 6.37 5.28 -9.69
N GLY A 851 6.89 5.87 -10.77
CA GLY A 851 7.71 7.07 -10.73
C GLY A 851 6.98 8.24 -10.08
N LYS A 852 5.69 8.43 -10.39
CA LYS A 852 4.86 9.47 -9.77
C LYS A 852 4.67 9.24 -8.26
N ARG A 853 4.48 7.99 -7.83
CA ARG A 853 4.27 7.63 -6.42
C ARG A 853 5.56 7.65 -5.60
N GLU A 854 6.67 7.30 -6.21
CA GLU A 854 7.96 7.06 -5.56
C GLU A 854 8.99 8.17 -5.80
N ALA A 855 8.63 9.28 -6.46
CA ALA A 855 9.52 10.40 -6.79
C ALA A 855 10.24 11.01 -5.58
N LYS A 856 9.65 10.90 -4.38
CA LYS A 856 10.21 11.42 -3.11
C LYS A 856 11.33 10.55 -2.52
N ARG A 857 11.67 9.41 -3.14
CA ARG A 857 12.74 8.54 -2.63
C ARG A 857 14.10 9.24 -2.67
N PRO A 858 14.95 9.10 -1.62
CA PRO A 858 16.28 9.72 -1.59
C PRO A 858 17.19 9.29 -2.76
N ASP A 859 17.01 8.07 -3.28
CA ASP A 859 17.80 7.50 -4.37
C ASP A 859 17.19 7.74 -5.77
N PHE A 860 16.06 8.44 -5.88
CA PHE A 860 15.32 8.57 -7.14
C PHE A 860 16.11 9.32 -8.22
N ILE A 861 16.61 10.52 -7.90
CA ILE A 861 17.38 11.33 -8.85
C ILE A 861 18.77 10.75 -9.10
N ASN A 862 19.44 10.30 -8.04
CA ASN A 862 20.88 10.00 -8.07
C ASN A 862 21.19 8.57 -8.51
N ARG A 863 20.21 7.67 -8.48
CA ARG A 863 20.36 6.27 -8.87
C ARG A 863 19.31 5.85 -9.88
N ILE A 864 18.03 5.94 -9.55
CA ILE A 864 16.94 5.36 -10.35
C ILE A 864 16.85 6.00 -11.74
N ILE A 865 16.86 7.34 -11.82
CA ILE A 865 16.82 8.05 -13.11
C ILE A 865 18.06 7.73 -13.98
N PRO A 866 19.30 7.81 -13.49
CA PRO A 866 20.49 7.39 -14.23
C PRO A 866 20.43 5.94 -14.73
N GLU A 867 19.95 5.01 -13.90
CA GLU A 867 19.78 3.60 -14.28
C GLU A 867 18.75 3.46 -15.41
N LEU A 868 17.60 4.12 -15.32
CA LEU A 868 16.58 4.13 -16.38
C LEU A 868 17.08 4.80 -17.66
N MET A 869 17.86 5.87 -17.56
CA MET A 869 18.48 6.53 -18.71
C MET A 869 19.41 5.60 -19.49
N SER A 870 20.15 4.73 -18.79
CA SER A 870 21.03 3.75 -19.43
C SER A 870 20.28 2.71 -20.27
N ALA A 871 19.00 2.47 -19.95
CA ALA A 871 18.12 1.54 -20.65
C ALA A 871 17.21 2.21 -21.70
N ALA A 872 16.91 3.51 -21.55
CA ALA A 872 15.92 4.21 -22.36
C ALA A 872 16.40 4.55 -23.78
N SER A 873 17.71 4.72 -24.00
CA SER A 873 18.34 5.06 -25.28
C SER A 873 17.71 6.28 -25.98
N LYS A 874 16.59 6.11 -26.70
CA LYS A 874 15.84 7.15 -27.44
C LYS A 874 14.56 7.65 -26.76
N ASP A 875 14.00 6.95 -25.77
CA ASP A 875 12.77 7.33 -25.05
C ASP A 875 13.05 8.40 -23.96
N ILE A 876 13.65 9.53 -24.37
CA ILE A 876 14.03 10.64 -23.48
C ILE A 876 12.80 11.33 -22.88
N GLU A 877 11.64 11.26 -23.55
CA GLU A 877 10.38 11.85 -23.09
C GLU A 877 9.94 11.29 -21.73
N ILE A 878 9.98 9.96 -21.56
CA ILE A 878 9.62 9.29 -20.29
C ILE A 878 10.55 9.74 -19.16
N ILE A 879 11.86 9.83 -19.42
CA ILE A 879 12.83 10.30 -18.44
C ILE A 879 12.58 11.77 -18.08
N THR A 880 12.22 12.60 -19.06
CA THR A 880 11.91 14.01 -18.86
C THR A 880 10.68 14.19 -18.00
N GLU A 881 9.65 13.38 -18.25
CA GLU A 881 8.43 13.33 -17.44
C GLU A 881 8.73 12.89 -15.99
N LEU A 882 9.51 11.83 -15.80
CA LEU A 882 9.92 11.37 -14.46
C LEU A 882 10.71 12.44 -13.68
N LYS A 883 11.58 13.20 -14.37
CA LYS A 883 12.29 14.34 -13.76
C LYS A 883 11.35 15.49 -13.36
N SER A 884 10.21 15.64 -14.04
CA SER A 884 9.23 16.68 -13.71
C SER A 884 8.51 16.42 -12.39
N TYR A 885 8.29 15.14 -12.03
CA TYR A 885 7.66 14.75 -10.77
C TYR A 885 8.48 15.11 -9.52
N VAL A 886 9.76 15.43 -9.71
CA VAL A 886 10.65 15.89 -8.64
C VAL A 886 10.63 17.41 -8.50
N LYS A 887 10.22 18.14 -9.54
CA LYS A 887 10.17 19.60 -9.59
C LYS A 887 8.81 20.20 -9.21
N SER A 888 7.81 19.37 -8.95
CA SER A 888 6.43 19.77 -8.65
C SER A 888 6.15 19.99 -7.15
N ASP A 889 7.15 20.42 -6.38
CA ASP A 889 6.99 21.03 -5.05
C ASP A 889 7.59 22.44 -5.07
#